data_AF-A0A2E5VN59-F1
#
_entry.id   AF-A0A2E5VN59-F1
#
_cell.length_a   1.000
_cell.length_b   1.000
_cell.length_c   1.000
_cell.angle_alpha   90.00
_cell.angle_beta   90.00
_cell.angle_gamma   90.00
#
_symmetry.space_group_name_H-M   'P 1'
#
loop_
_entity.id
_entity.type
_entity.pdbx_description
1 polymer ?
#
loop_
_entity_poly.entity_id
_entity_poly.type
_entity_poly.pdbx_seq_one_letter_code
_entity_poly.pdbx_strand_id
1 'polypeptide(L)'
;MLSREKNSQGGFTIAELAFGLMIFAISASALINHIGINFTVTRDQKDRVFAFAKAQAILSEIQSYVDRGEISAAIELDSLDDGQVNKPVLTITKDSSGNLVLPDHPLSQNSQRNGEWIWSRRITVQPFSGLNNRNVRYVTVRIYKKDRFGRDHPMADLSSVVNSVGSAFPSSQVYDLYLFAIENIPGWWVFMETIVPFVESAITDLESRNPGLTLRTHWITKASYGRNAVYRPYINENLDSTNAVTDVYYYPGLMPEGSASSYYYVPDLIKARMSFDGVEKHGYDANTNPYPYALADFYNHAMRYPREKAFHDVRVAAIQQRRLAIEQAKASSSPPPVEFEDMSEEPTLRLLLEDLSSNPDKYKHALIINLHGELVPMPSLRNYSDAAKLPDLVPDVRVVTHPEELRTLRDPGGISSEDVRLRVYGYTTSPTTYLGPTTTSKPIAVQVMGVDLTDETQPNGLIAGCTVEDLQGGVSVAGDLEYYPFTTSKRSGDGPVANEMYYDVSFVNPGAGEEKFTLFKLYNTPVVSPEVSSRGLTSDTRSRLYGLEYVPSCTEASLDFSRDLYTTGVGPKNTARWVVHIPSAVFGSQKFVNTSGTYYDPAADVTLTVRTRIWDDSLPEPLDTGTMWPVPVQPDNFSETYTWWADSSDDVPLSERSQFQGDPRHNPYKDLWTGDPDFPDGYNWYHDSLANDGENSYLDYPGLDASLLRNRWQGSMRQDVPRFFGLLRTGIVNSQCVYNSVTGFSYYYMGHGNEIGYDSSNGYPFSIPVNLGPWSNSTESASFIDNVTGYRNYVLNLDTPYWWGITWLGELYPDHVYASQWMALDTNGKVRGNLDCGQAYGANSFFRWWDEGTYASSAFRAYGTKLYSGLQRTGSKGCTSFFNVSNTSPAGTFTHNFSGGDGWLADAGTYLASNYNFSIPSSTPVSRPFVLDSSTSKPEEWNYDPYATDRYTASLVHTFYAHGDGTGSGLVEFKNPDETSAGYVIVNGVSQTTSSGSSFIVKFSLLTMLHSFFEAGDGSLPFRIKMPARVEILTPTEISELDNPELVTIQWDVYWARWDGKDYAPGMSSHVEDESEMEYVIMYSRDGGTSWLHVQDDSVATIGSKSTNPYHIVADSGAGIETFDFSTPEPSFPAGTYLLRIECYRAGQSLHYSQHQAKIFIQR
;
A
#
# COMPACT_ATOMS: atom_id res chain seq x y z
N MET A 1 -55.01 -36.21 24.10
CA MET A 1 -55.87 -35.81 25.23
C MET A 1 -55.80 -34.30 25.35
N LEU A 2 -56.96 -33.64 25.27
CA LEU A 2 -57.19 -32.20 25.29
C LEU A 2 -57.31 -31.66 26.72
N SER A 3 -56.63 -30.54 27.03
CA SER A 3 -57.11 -29.33 27.77
C SER A 3 -55.87 -28.56 28.24
N ARG A 4 -55.48 -27.40 27.70
CA ARG A 4 -56.17 -26.10 27.59
C ARG A 4 -56.66 -25.59 28.96
N GLU A 5 -55.74 -25.18 29.82
CA GLU A 5 -56.01 -24.14 30.82
C GLU A 5 -55.56 -22.79 30.25
N LYS A 6 -56.56 -21.94 30.02
CA LYS A 6 -56.39 -20.51 29.79
C LYS A 6 -55.88 -19.89 31.08
N ASN A 7 -54.58 -19.64 31.19
CA ASN A 7 -54.10 -18.59 32.09
C ASN A 7 -54.49 -17.25 31.47
N SER A 8 -55.48 -16.59 32.07
CA SER A 8 -55.78 -15.19 31.82
C SER A 8 -54.51 -14.39 31.99
N GLN A 9 -54.01 -13.78 30.91
CA GLN A 9 -53.00 -12.73 31.01
C GLN A 9 -53.64 -11.59 31.81
N GLY A 10 -53.36 -11.54 33.10
CA GLY A 10 -53.68 -10.38 33.93
C GLY A 10 -52.96 -9.20 33.31
N GLY A 11 -53.71 -8.20 32.85
CA GLY A 11 -53.12 -6.93 32.43
C GLY A 11 -52.30 -6.35 33.57
N PHE A 12 -51.25 -5.61 33.24
CA PHE A 12 -50.37 -4.98 34.22
C PHE A 12 -51.19 -4.25 35.27
N THR A 13 -50.95 -4.60 36.53
CA THR A 13 -51.49 -3.84 37.66
C THR A 13 -50.93 -2.43 37.61
N ILE A 14 -51.67 -1.45 38.15
CA ILE A 14 -51.20 -0.06 38.24
C ILE A 14 -49.83 0.02 38.95
N ALA A 15 -49.57 -0.87 39.90
CA ALA A 15 -48.29 -0.96 40.58
C ALA A 15 -47.15 -1.41 39.64
N GLU A 16 -47.38 -2.41 38.79
CA GLU A 16 -46.40 -2.85 37.78
C GLU A 16 -46.16 -1.79 36.71
N LEU A 17 -47.21 -1.08 36.28
CA LEU A 17 -47.08 0.03 35.35
C LEU A 17 -46.29 1.21 35.96
N ALA A 18 -46.58 1.55 37.23
CA ALA A 18 -45.85 2.60 37.95
C ALA A 18 -44.38 2.22 38.18
N PHE A 19 -44.11 0.94 38.49
CA PHE A 19 -42.74 0.44 38.65
C PHE A 19 -41.99 0.42 37.31
N GLY A 20 -42.65 0.01 36.22
CA GLY A 20 -42.11 0.07 34.86
C GLY A 20 -41.80 1.50 34.41
N LEU A 21 -42.70 2.45 34.68
CA LEU A 21 -42.48 3.88 34.42
C LEU A 21 -41.34 4.46 35.27
N MET A 22 -41.20 4.02 36.51
CA MET A 22 -40.10 4.44 37.38
C MET A 22 -38.75 3.92 36.88
N ILE A 23 -38.67 2.64 36.48
CA ILE A 23 -37.47 2.07 35.85
C ILE A 23 -37.15 2.85 34.57
N PHE A 24 -38.14 3.11 33.71
CA PHE A 24 -37.95 3.87 32.49
C PHE A 24 -37.45 5.30 32.76
N ALA A 25 -38.00 5.99 33.76
CA ALA A 25 -37.56 7.34 34.14
C ALA A 25 -36.12 7.35 34.66
N ILE A 26 -35.72 6.33 35.43
CA ILE A 26 -34.34 6.17 35.92
C ILE A 26 -33.39 5.88 34.74
N SER A 27 -33.75 4.95 33.86
CA SER A 27 -32.98 4.63 32.65
C SER A 27 -32.85 5.82 31.71
N ALA A 28 -33.92 6.58 31.49
CA ALA A 28 -33.89 7.80 30.66
C ALA A 28 -33.01 8.89 31.30
N SER A 29 -33.08 9.07 32.62
CA SER A 29 -32.23 10.03 33.34
C SER A 29 -30.75 9.64 33.26
N ALA A 30 -30.44 8.34 33.39
CA ALA A 30 -29.08 7.83 33.22
C ALA A 30 -28.56 8.02 31.78
N LEU A 31 -29.40 7.79 30.77
CA LEU A 31 -29.06 8.00 29.36
C LEU A 31 -28.81 9.49 29.05
N ILE A 32 -29.68 10.39 29.52
CA ILE A 32 -29.52 11.84 29.35
C ILE A 32 -28.21 12.32 30.02
N ASN A 33 -27.90 11.80 31.21
CA ASN A 33 -26.65 12.13 31.89
C ASN A 33 -25.44 11.60 31.10
N HIS A 34 -25.49 10.37 30.61
CA HIS A 34 -24.43 9.78 29.79
C HIS A 34 -24.19 10.57 28.49
N ILE A 35 -25.26 10.93 27.78
CA ILE A 35 -25.19 11.80 26.59
C ILE A 35 -24.59 13.16 26.94
N GLY A 36 -25.01 13.78 28.05
CA GLY A 36 -24.48 15.06 28.52
C GLY A 36 -22.98 15.01 28.86
N ILE A 37 -22.52 13.91 29.45
CA ILE A 37 -21.09 13.66 29.72
C ILE A 37 -20.35 13.53 28.40
N ASN A 38 -20.82 12.71 27.46
CA ASN A 38 -20.18 12.51 26.16
C ASN A 38 -20.06 13.82 25.38
N PHE A 39 -21.12 14.64 25.29
CA PHE A 39 -21.06 15.96 24.65
C PHE A 39 -20.03 16.89 25.32
N THR A 40 -19.93 16.84 26.64
CA THR A 40 -18.97 17.66 27.39
C THR A 40 -17.54 17.20 27.10
N VAL A 41 -17.29 15.89 27.06
CA VAL A 41 -15.99 15.30 26.73
C VAL A 41 -15.59 15.60 25.28
N THR A 42 -16.48 15.38 24.30
CA THR A 42 -16.20 15.68 22.88
C THR A 42 -15.90 17.16 22.67
N ARG A 43 -16.66 18.06 23.32
CA ARG A 43 -16.36 19.50 23.26
C ARG A 43 -15.01 19.83 23.87
N ASP A 44 -14.68 19.24 25.03
CA ASP A 44 -13.38 19.42 25.69
C ASP A 44 -12.22 18.93 24.80
N GLN A 45 -12.41 17.82 24.08
CA GLN A 45 -11.43 17.32 23.11
C GLN A 45 -11.24 18.27 21.92
N LYS A 46 -12.32 18.77 21.30
CA LYS A 46 -12.23 19.79 20.23
C LYS A 46 -11.51 21.05 20.71
N ASP A 47 -11.82 21.49 21.92
CA ASP A 47 -11.19 22.64 22.56
C ASP A 47 -9.68 22.40 22.78
N ARG A 48 -9.29 21.19 23.20
CA ARG A 48 -7.89 20.79 23.35
C ARG A 48 -7.16 20.75 22.01
N VAL A 49 -7.78 20.23 20.94
CA VAL A 49 -7.18 20.21 19.59
C VAL A 49 -6.91 21.63 19.09
N PHE A 50 -7.88 22.53 19.21
CA PHE A 50 -7.68 23.94 18.87
C PHE A 50 -6.55 24.58 19.69
N ALA A 51 -6.56 24.35 21.01
CA ALA A 51 -5.54 24.86 21.91
C ALA A 51 -4.13 24.34 21.54
N PHE A 52 -4.02 23.06 21.18
CA PHE A 52 -2.76 22.44 20.78
C PHE A 52 -2.24 23.00 19.45
N ALA A 53 -3.11 23.05 18.43
CA ALA A 53 -2.76 23.64 17.12
C ALA A 53 -2.29 25.09 17.25
N LYS A 54 -2.92 25.88 18.14
CA LYS A 54 -2.48 27.25 18.41
C LYS A 54 -1.17 27.33 19.19
N ALA A 55 -0.96 26.47 20.18
CA ALA A 55 0.32 26.41 20.88
C ALA A 55 1.48 26.09 19.92
N GLN A 56 1.26 25.16 18.99
CA GLN A 56 2.23 24.79 17.95
C GLN A 56 2.49 25.95 16.99
N ALA A 57 1.44 26.60 16.47
CA ALA A 57 1.59 27.76 15.59
C ALA A 57 2.40 28.89 16.24
N ILE A 58 2.15 29.19 17.52
CA ILE A 58 2.91 30.19 18.28
C ILE A 58 4.38 29.76 18.45
N LEU A 59 4.66 28.48 18.71
CA LEU A 59 6.03 27.98 18.78
C LEU A 59 6.76 28.10 17.44
N SER A 60 6.10 27.75 16.32
CA SER A 60 6.66 27.94 14.99
C SER A 60 6.89 29.42 14.66
N GLU A 61 6.00 30.32 15.09
CA GLU A 61 6.21 31.76 14.99
C GLU A 61 7.45 32.20 15.79
N ILE A 62 7.62 31.71 17.02
CA ILE A 62 8.79 32.01 17.86
C ILE A 62 10.07 31.50 17.21
N GLN A 63 10.06 30.28 16.65
CA GLN A 63 11.20 29.73 15.91
C GLN A 63 11.54 30.62 14.70
N SER A 64 10.55 30.97 13.88
CA SER A 64 10.74 31.87 12.74
C SER A 64 11.15 33.30 13.13
N TYR A 65 10.70 33.79 14.29
CA TYR A 65 11.14 35.07 14.84
C TYR A 65 12.63 35.04 15.18
N VAL A 66 13.09 33.92 15.75
CA VAL A 66 14.49 33.69 16.12
C VAL A 66 15.38 33.48 14.90
N ASP A 67 14.92 32.73 13.89
CA ASP A 67 15.66 32.47 12.67
C ASP A 67 15.89 33.74 11.82
N ARG A 68 15.06 34.78 12.00
CA ARG A 68 15.16 36.08 11.30
C ARG A 68 16.02 37.12 12.00
N GLY A 69 16.41 36.91 13.26
CA GLY A 69 17.09 37.93 14.09
C GLY A 69 18.61 37.96 13.91
N GLU A 70 19.16 39.02 13.31
CA GLU A 70 20.60 39.27 13.29
C GLU A 70 21.16 39.62 14.69
N ILE A 71 22.18 38.87 15.12
CA ILE A 71 23.23 39.20 16.12
C ILE A 71 22.77 39.48 17.59
N SER A 72 21.48 39.49 17.95
CA SER A 72 21.06 39.70 19.38
C SER A 72 19.82 38.91 19.85
N ALA A 73 19.52 37.76 19.24
CA ALA A 73 18.28 37.01 19.49
C ALA A 73 18.06 36.48 20.92
N ALA A 74 19.10 36.20 21.72
CA ALA A 74 18.92 35.68 23.08
C ALA A 74 18.32 36.72 24.07
N ILE A 75 18.62 38.02 23.88
CA ILE A 75 18.04 39.12 24.68
C ILE A 75 16.60 39.41 24.22
N GLU A 76 16.28 39.13 22.96
CA GLU A 76 14.94 39.31 22.40
C GLU A 76 13.98 38.16 22.73
N LEU A 77 14.46 36.93 22.87
CA LEU A 77 13.66 35.78 23.34
C LEU A 77 13.13 35.97 24.75
N ASP A 78 13.96 36.47 25.66
CA ASP A 78 13.54 36.77 27.05
C ASP A 78 12.46 37.87 27.09
N SER A 79 12.35 38.70 26.04
CA SER A 79 11.30 39.71 25.90
C SER A 79 9.92 39.16 25.51
N LEU A 80 9.86 37.90 25.04
CA LEU A 80 8.63 37.19 24.71
C LEU A 80 8.00 36.48 25.92
N ASP A 81 8.67 36.46 27.07
CA ASP A 81 8.11 35.93 28.31
C ASP A 81 6.90 36.77 28.76
N ASP A 82 5.74 36.14 28.88
CA ASP A 82 4.51 36.76 29.38
C ASP A 82 4.47 36.79 30.93
N GLY A 83 5.45 36.18 31.59
CA GLY A 83 5.53 36.07 33.03
C GLY A 83 4.34 35.30 33.60
N GLN A 84 3.62 35.88 34.56
CA GLN A 84 2.42 35.29 35.17
C GLN A 84 1.11 35.75 34.50
N VAL A 85 1.19 36.54 33.42
CA VAL A 85 0.01 37.19 32.81
C VAL A 85 -0.48 36.38 31.61
N ASN A 86 -1.78 36.13 31.54
CA ASN A 86 -2.40 35.53 30.36
C ASN A 86 -2.78 36.62 29.35
N LYS A 87 -2.32 36.51 28.09
CA LYS A 87 -2.64 37.46 27.01
C LYS A 87 -3.74 36.90 26.10
N PRO A 88 -4.75 37.71 25.70
CA PRO A 88 -5.82 37.26 24.80
C PRO A 88 -5.39 37.15 23.33
N VAL A 89 -4.21 37.65 22.96
CA VAL A 89 -3.70 37.55 21.58
C VAL A 89 -2.99 36.20 21.41
N LEU A 90 -3.44 35.37 20.46
CA LEU A 90 -2.91 34.02 20.23
C LEU A 90 -1.83 33.98 19.11
N THR A 91 -0.94 34.96 19.07
CA THR A 91 0.18 35.08 18.11
C THR A 91 1.23 36.04 18.67
N ILE A 92 2.51 35.89 18.29
CA ILE A 92 3.57 36.88 18.59
C ILE A 92 3.72 37.94 17.48
N THR A 93 2.96 37.83 16.39
CA THR A 93 3.07 38.74 15.25
C THR A 93 2.73 40.19 15.64
N LYS A 94 3.55 41.12 15.14
CA LYS A 94 3.37 42.57 15.31
C LYS A 94 2.81 43.21 14.03
N ASP A 95 2.01 44.25 14.19
CA ASP A 95 1.52 45.09 13.09
C ASP A 95 2.65 45.99 12.52
N SER A 96 2.33 46.76 11.47
CA SER A 96 3.26 47.71 10.84
C SER A 96 3.77 48.82 11.78
N SER A 97 3.16 48.98 12.95
CA SER A 97 3.56 49.93 13.99
C SER A 97 4.39 49.27 15.12
N GLY A 98 4.68 47.97 15.01
CA GLY A 98 5.48 47.21 15.98
C GLY A 98 4.70 46.76 17.22
N ASN A 99 3.37 46.90 17.24
CA ASN A 99 2.51 46.45 18.35
C ASN A 99 1.99 45.04 18.07
N LEU A 100 1.77 44.22 19.12
CA LEU A 100 1.08 42.94 18.94
C LEU A 100 -0.27 43.16 18.28
N VAL A 101 -0.59 42.32 17.29
CA VAL A 101 -1.90 42.39 16.61
C VAL A 101 -3.05 42.23 17.61
N LEU A 102 -4.20 42.80 17.30
CA LEU A 102 -5.37 42.73 18.17
C LEU A 102 -5.91 41.28 18.27
N PRO A 103 -6.59 40.89 19.36
CA PRO A 103 -7.06 39.52 19.53
C PRO A 103 -8.08 39.04 18.49
N ASP A 104 -8.84 39.95 17.85
CA ASP A 104 -9.76 39.69 16.73
C ASP A 104 -9.06 39.55 15.38
N HIS A 105 -7.75 39.79 15.31
CA HIS A 105 -7.02 39.68 14.07
C HIS A 105 -7.13 38.25 13.50
N PRO A 106 -7.29 38.08 12.16
CA PRO A 106 -7.41 36.76 11.53
C PRO A 106 -6.29 35.77 11.85
N LEU A 107 -5.12 36.26 12.26
CA LEU A 107 -3.98 35.42 12.71
C LEU A 107 -4.16 34.90 14.15
N SER A 108 -4.75 35.69 15.05
CA SER A 108 -5.06 35.28 16.43
C SER A 108 -6.21 34.28 16.45
N GLN A 109 -7.23 34.47 15.60
CA GLN A 109 -8.45 33.63 15.54
C GLN A 109 -9.14 33.45 16.90
N ASN A 110 -8.97 34.41 17.81
CA ASN A 110 -9.66 34.35 19.10
C ASN A 110 -11.13 34.74 18.90
N SER A 111 -12.01 34.22 19.75
CA SER A 111 -13.44 34.49 19.71
C SER A 111 -13.91 35.07 21.04
N GLN A 112 -14.96 35.88 20.99
CA GLN A 112 -15.56 36.47 22.18
C GLN A 112 -16.83 35.73 22.61
N ARG A 113 -17.05 35.63 23.92
CA ARG A 113 -18.33 35.27 24.53
C ARG A 113 -18.71 36.38 25.50
N ASN A 114 -19.84 37.03 25.25
CA ASN A 114 -20.34 38.16 26.06
C ASN A 114 -19.34 39.32 26.18
N GLY A 115 -18.61 39.64 25.10
CA GLY A 115 -17.62 40.73 25.08
C GLY A 115 -16.28 40.41 25.75
N GLU A 116 -16.11 39.20 26.30
CA GLU A 116 -14.83 38.72 26.82
C GLU A 116 -14.19 37.70 25.89
N TRP A 117 -12.86 37.74 25.76
CA TRP A 117 -12.08 36.77 25.01
C TRP A 117 -12.15 35.38 25.67
N ILE A 118 -12.45 34.36 24.86
CA ILE A 118 -12.60 32.98 25.35
C ILE A 118 -11.23 32.35 25.60
N TRP A 119 -10.24 32.67 24.78
CA TRP A 119 -8.92 32.05 24.82
C TRP A 119 -7.87 33.05 25.28
N SER A 120 -6.84 32.54 25.95
CA SER A 120 -5.64 33.30 26.25
C SER A 120 -4.41 32.40 26.19
N ARG A 121 -3.25 33.00 26.00
CA ARG A 121 -1.96 32.30 26.02
C ARG A 121 -1.09 32.78 27.16
N ARG A 122 -0.09 31.98 27.51
CA ARG A 122 1.05 32.37 28.31
C ARG A 122 2.29 31.74 27.72
N ILE A 123 3.23 32.56 27.27
CA ILE A 123 4.58 32.14 26.91
C ILE A 123 5.45 32.27 28.17
N THR A 124 6.22 31.24 28.48
CA THR A 124 7.23 31.26 29.54
C THR A 124 8.57 30.89 28.95
N VAL A 125 9.57 31.74 29.13
CA VAL A 125 10.92 31.55 28.59
C VAL A 125 11.88 31.36 29.76
N GLN A 126 12.62 30.25 29.77
CA GLN A 126 13.54 29.90 30.85
C GLN A 126 14.92 29.49 30.30
N PRO A 127 16.01 29.80 31.01
CA PRO A 127 17.33 29.26 30.67
C PRO A 127 17.39 27.74 30.94
N PHE A 128 18.13 27.00 30.11
CA PHE A 128 18.29 25.55 30.25
C PHE A 128 19.18 25.20 31.46
N SER A 129 18.68 24.40 32.40
CA SER A 129 19.42 24.04 33.61
C SER A 129 20.53 23.03 33.32
N GLY A 130 21.79 23.36 33.63
CA GLY A 130 22.95 22.46 33.51
C GLY A 130 23.88 22.74 32.32
N LEU A 131 23.46 23.58 31.36
CA LEU A 131 24.31 24.10 30.29
C LEU A 131 24.41 25.62 30.45
N ASN A 132 25.62 26.15 30.65
CA ASN A 132 25.86 27.59 30.74
C ASN A 132 25.94 28.22 29.34
N ASN A 133 24.98 27.88 28.47
CA ASN A 133 24.93 28.34 27.09
C ASN A 133 23.91 29.48 26.96
N ARG A 134 24.39 30.65 26.51
CA ARG A 134 23.61 31.88 26.41
C ARG A 134 22.53 31.83 25.32
N ASN A 135 22.60 30.85 24.40
CA ASN A 135 21.85 30.80 23.15
C ASN A 135 20.63 29.86 23.17
N VAL A 136 20.46 29.07 24.22
CA VAL A 136 19.37 28.09 24.31
C VAL A 136 18.35 28.55 25.34
N ARG A 137 17.06 28.53 24.98
CA ARG A 137 15.93 28.81 25.89
C ARG A 137 14.92 27.68 25.87
N TYR A 138 14.42 27.32 27.04
CA TYR A 138 13.25 26.47 27.19
C TYR A 138 12.01 27.37 27.12
N VAL A 139 11.23 27.23 26.06
CA VAL A 139 10.03 28.03 25.80
C VAL A 139 8.79 27.17 25.98
N THR A 140 7.94 27.54 26.91
CA THR A 140 6.66 26.89 27.19
C THR A 140 5.52 27.78 26.73
N VAL A 141 4.66 27.28 25.85
CA VAL A 141 3.42 27.94 25.42
C VAL A 141 2.22 27.21 26.02
N ARG A 142 1.51 27.89 26.91
CA ARG A 142 0.26 27.40 27.50
C ARG A 142 -0.92 28.14 26.91
N ILE A 143 -1.93 27.40 26.48
CA ILE A 143 -3.21 27.94 26.03
C ILE A 143 -4.28 27.66 27.08
N TYR A 144 -4.96 28.71 27.51
CA TYR A 144 -6.04 28.67 28.48
C TYR A 144 -7.38 28.97 27.82
N LYS A 145 -8.42 28.32 28.32
CA LYS A 145 -9.81 28.60 27.98
C LYS A 145 -10.54 29.15 29.19
N LYS A 146 -11.28 30.23 28.99
CA LYS A 146 -12.13 30.85 30.01
C LYS A 146 -13.48 30.12 30.11
N ASP A 147 -13.79 29.61 31.29
CA ASP A 147 -15.09 28.98 31.56
C ASP A 147 -16.24 29.99 31.67
N ARG A 148 -17.46 29.50 31.88
CA ARG A 148 -18.67 30.35 32.02
C ARG A 148 -18.65 31.23 33.27
N PHE A 149 -17.74 30.98 34.21
CA PHE A 149 -17.55 31.72 35.45
C PHE A 149 -16.33 32.66 35.38
N GLY A 150 -15.71 32.81 34.20
CA GLY A 150 -14.56 33.69 34.00
C GLY A 150 -13.23 33.11 34.50
N ARG A 151 -13.15 31.82 34.82
CA ARG A 151 -11.91 31.17 35.29
C ARG A 151 -11.15 30.55 34.11
N ASP A 152 -9.84 30.73 34.10
CA ASP A 152 -8.93 30.18 33.09
C ASP A 152 -8.58 28.72 33.42
N HIS A 153 -8.81 27.82 32.46
CA HIS A 153 -8.39 26.42 32.53
C HIS A 153 -7.33 26.14 31.47
N PRO A 154 -6.17 25.55 31.82
CA PRO A 154 -5.16 25.17 30.84
C PRO A 154 -5.69 24.03 29.95
N MET A 155 -5.77 24.26 28.65
CA MET A 155 -6.25 23.28 27.65
C MET A 155 -5.11 22.62 26.89
N ALA A 156 -3.98 23.32 26.71
CA ALA A 156 -2.76 22.78 26.11
C ALA A 156 -1.52 23.39 26.77
N ASP A 157 -0.46 22.59 26.89
CA ASP A 157 0.86 22.99 27.37
C ASP A 157 1.90 22.33 26.45
N LEU A 158 2.56 23.15 25.62
CA LEU A 158 3.59 22.69 24.69
C LEU A 158 4.88 23.41 25.01
N SER A 159 5.95 22.66 25.22
CA SER A 159 7.27 23.22 25.53
C SER A 159 8.27 22.78 24.48
N SER A 160 9.11 23.70 24.04
CA SER A 160 10.15 23.45 23.06
C SER A 160 11.44 24.18 23.47
N VAL A 161 12.58 23.63 23.06
CA VAL A 161 13.87 24.30 23.21
C VAL A 161 14.09 25.15 21.97
N VAL A 162 14.12 26.46 22.15
CA VAL A 162 14.39 27.41 21.06
C VAL A 162 15.84 27.84 21.16
N ASN A 163 16.60 27.57 20.08
CA ASN A 163 17.99 27.97 19.96
C ASN A 163 18.06 29.28 19.17
N SER A 164 18.59 30.34 19.77
CA SER A 164 19.00 31.52 19.02
C SER A 164 20.20 31.16 18.16
N VAL A 165 20.23 31.58 16.89
CA VAL A 165 21.32 31.31 15.95
C VAL A 165 22.67 31.80 16.52
N GLY A 166 23.28 30.90 17.27
CA GLY A 166 24.59 30.99 17.90
C GLY A 166 25.31 29.69 17.58
N SER A 167 25.50 29.50 16.27
CA SER A 167 26.73 29.07 15.62
C SER A 167 27.31 27.66 15.80
N ALA A 168 26.67 26.76 16.55
CA ALA A 168 27.04 25.33 16.54
C ALA A 168 25.93 24.46 15.91
N PHE A 169 26.22 23.84 14.75
CA PHE A 169 25.39 22.77 14.19
C PHE A 169 25.71 21.47 14.93
N PRO A 170 24.76 20.82 15.62
CA PRO A 170 25.06 19.56 16.29
C PRO A 170 25.34 18.45 15.27
N SER A 171 26.28 17.56 15.58
CA SER A 171 26.41 16.27 14.88
C SER A 171 25.06 15.57 14.93
N SER A 172 24.57 15.18 13.77
CA SER A 172 23.22 14.63 13.61
C SER A 172 23.26 13.22 13.04
N GLN A 173 22.31 12.38 13.44
CA GLN A 173 22.04 11.04 12.90
C GLN A 173 20.62 11.04 12.35
N VAL A 174 20.50 10.64 11.09
CA VAL A 174 19.26 10.58 10.35
C VAL A 174 18.84 9.12 10.23
N TYR A 175 17.59 8.81 10.57
CA TYR A 175 17.03 7.47 10.46
C TYR A 175 15.84 7.43 9.51
N ASP A 176 15.82 6.43 8.64
CA ASP A 176 14.76 6.19 7.65
C ASP A 176 13.58 5.43 8.26
N LEU A 177 12.42 6.09 8.32
CA LEU A 177 11.18 5.60 8.91
C LEU A 177 10.06 5.49 7.88
N TYR A 178 9.68 4.26 7.55
CA TYR A 178 8.57 3.92 6.66
C TYR A 178 7.28 3.76 7.45
N LEU A 179 6.23 4.46 7.02
CA LEU A 179 4.94 4.53 7.70
C LEU A 179 3.85 3.99 6.77
N PHE A 180 3.21 2.89 7.15
CA PHE A 180 2.07 2.36 6.39
C PHE A 180 0.79 3.09 6.81
N ALA A 181 0.27 3.93 5.92
CA ALA A 181 -0.94 4.72 6.09
C ALA A 181 -1.78 4.67 4.79
N ILE A 182 -2.27 3.47 4.46
CA ILE A 182 -2.92 3.19 3.19
C ILE A 182 -4.27 3.89 3.07
N GLU A 183 -4.43 4.69 2.02
CA GLU A 183 -5.50 5.69 1.84
C GLU A 183 -6.92 5.10 1.84
N ASN A 184 -7.08 3.87 1.38
CA ASN A 184 -8.37 3.22 1.18
C ASN A 184 -8.60 1.99 2.08
N ILE A 185 -7.74 1.78 3.09
CA ILE A 185 -7.85 0.71 4.08
C ILE A 185 -8.04 1.35 5.48
N PRO A 186 -9.05 0.96 6.26
CA PRO A 186 -9.26 1.55 7.59
C PRO A 186 -8.19 1.10 8.59
N GLY A 187 -8.08 1.81 9.71
CA GLY A 187 -7.32 1.36 10.88
C GLY A 187 -8.22 0.62 11.87
N TRP A 188 -7.69 -0.32 12.65
CA TRP A 188 -8.40 -0.99 13.74
C TRP A 188 -7.78 -0.64 15.09
N TRP A 189 -8.61 -0.27 16.08
CA TRP A 189 -8.16 0.31 17.36
C TRP A 189 -7.54 1.71 17.27
N VAL A 190 -7.53 2.29 16.08
CA VAL A 190 -6.97 3.59 15.74
C VAL A 190 -7.85 4.28 14.69
N PHE A 191 -7.89 5.61 14.71
CA PHE A 191 -8.60 6.41 13.71
C PHE A 191 -7.61 7.06 12.75
N MET A 192 -7.72 6.74 11.47
CA MET A 192 -6.80 7.24 10.44
C MET A 192 -6.80 8.77 10.33
N GLU A 193 -7.95 9.42 10.56
CA GLU A 193 -8.09 10.89 10.65
C GLU A 193 -7.12 11.54 11.66
N THR A 194 -6.84 10.84 12.76
CA THR A 194 -6.06 11.43 13.86
C THR A 194 -4.62 10.94 13.91
N ILE A 195 -4.34 9.72 13.42
CA ILE A 195 -3.05 9.09 13.65
C ILE A 195 -1.92 9.77 12.87
N VAL A 196 -2.17 10.21 11.64
CA VAL A 196 -1.17 10.86 10.78
C VAL A 196 -0.68 12.17 11.42
N PRO A 197 -1.55 13.15 11.79
CA PRO A 197 -1.10 14.35 12.49
C PRO A 197 -0.40 14.09 13.83
N PHE A 198 -0.81 13.04 14.55
CA PHE A 198 -0.15 12.69 15.82
C PHE A 198 1.25 12.13 15.62
N VAL A 199 1.49 11.36 14.57
CA VAL A 199 2.83 10.85 14.22
C VAL A 199 3.75 12.02 13.88
N GLU A 200 3.31 12.92 12.99
CA GLU A 200 4.09 14.12 12.63
C GLU A 200 4.43 14.96 13.87
N SER A 201 3.44 15.23 14.72
CA SER A 201 3.67 15.98 15.95
C SER A 201 4.60 15.26 16.92
N ALA A 202 4.53 13.93 17.03
CA ALA A 202 5.37 13.15 17.92
C ALA A 202 6.83 13.08 17.42
N ILE A 203 7.04 13.04 16.10
CA ILE A 203 8.37 13.14 15.49
C ILE A 203 8.98 14.51 15.80
N THR A 204 8.24 15.61 15.54
CA THR A 204 8.73 16.95 15.85
C THR A 204 9.07 17.13 17.35
N ASP A 205 8.22 16.60 18.25
CA ASP A 205 8.49 16.62 19.70
C ASP A 205 9.77 15.82 20.03
N LEU A 206 9.93 14.63 19.45
CA LEU A 206 11.10 13.78 19.67
C LEU A 206 12.40 14.43 19.19
N GLU A 207 12.42 14.98 17.98
CA GLU A 207 13.57 15.70 17.41
C GLU A 207 13.91 16.95 18.22
N SER A 208 12.89 17.71 18.66
CA SER A 208 13.11 18.93 19.46
C SER A 208 13.74 18.67 20.83
N ARG A 209 13.47 17.49 21.43
CA ARG A 209 14.04 17.06 22.71
C ARG A 209 15.43 16.47 22.57
N ASN A 210 15.78 16.01 21.38
CA ASN A 210 17.01 15.29 21.08
C ASN A 210 17.74 15.99 19.92
N PRO A 211 18.38 17.16 20.16
CA PRO A 211 19.11 17.87 19.11
C PRO A 211 20.18 16.96 18.48
N GLY A 212 20.11 16.81 17.16
CA GLY A 212 20.95 15.88 16.40
C GLY A 212 20.25 14.57 16.02
N LEU A 213 19.05 14.28 16.52
CA LEU A 213 18.21 13.22 15.96
C LEU A 213 17.37 13.78 14.80
N THR A 214 17.30 13.05 13.69
CA THR A 214 16.37 13.34 12.60
C THR A 214 15.72 12.05 12.12
N LEU A 215 14.41 12.07 11.92
CA LEU A 215 13.64 10.97 11.34
C LEU A 215 13.18 11.36 9.94
N ARG A 216 13.79 10.76 8.90
CA ARG A 216 13.33 10.91 7.53
C ARG A 216 12.13 9.99 7.32
N THR A 217 10.96 10.58 7.09
CA THR A 217 9.71 9.82 6.96
C THR A 217 9.39 9.49 5.51
N HIS A 218 8.97 8.24 5.30
CA HIS A 218 8.52 7.70 4.01
C HIS A 218 7.08 7.23 4.16
N TRP A 219 6.14 8.00 3.62
CA TRP A 219 4.71 7.72 3.75
C TRP A 219 4.21 6.79 2.65
N ILE A 220 4.01 5.52 3.01
CA ILE A 220 3.43 4.52 2.12
C ILE A 220 1.91 4.63 2.22
N THR A 221 1.32 5.30 1.23
CA THR A 221 -0.11 5.67 1.23
C THR A 221 -0.97 4.87 0.26
N LYS A 222 -0.35 4.16 -0.68
CA LYS A 222 -1.06 3.48 -1.78
C LYS A 222 -0.88 1.97 -1.63
N ALA A 223 -1.96 1.19 -1.64
CA ALA A 223 -1.83 -0.27 -1.63
C ALA A 223 -1.16 -0.78 -2.91
N SER A 224 -1.70 -0.31 -4.05
CA SER A 224 -1.26 -0.53 -5.43
C SER A 224 -2.07 0.40 -6.33
N TYR A 225 -1.81 0.41 -7.65
CA TYR A 225 -2.69 1.01 -8.65
C TYR A 225 -3.73 0.01 -9.14
N GLY A 226 -4.98 0.45 -9.31
CA GLY A 226 -6.07 -0.42 -9.74
C GLY A 226 -6.03 -0.76 -11.24
N ARG A 227 -6.40 -1.99 -11.61
CA ARG A 227 -6.35 -2.48 -13.01
C ARG A 227 -7.28 -1.75 -13.96
N ASN A 228 -8.53 -1.53 -13.56
CA ASN A 228 -9.49 -0.78 -14.36
C ASN A 228 -9.30 0.72 -14.12
N ALA A 229 -8.78 1.44 -15.12
CA ALA A 229 -8.51 2.87 -15.05
C ALA A 229 -9.78 3.74 -14.98
N VAL A 230 -10.94 3.18 -15.36
CA VAL A 230 -12.23 3.87 -15.34
C VAL A 230 -12.85 3.85 -13.94
N TYR A 231 -12.50 2.87 -13.09
CA TYR A 231 -13.06 2.72 -11.74
C TYR A 231 -12.94 4.01 -10.92
N ARG A 232 -14.08 4.53 -10.46
CA ARG A 232 -14.18 5.79 -9.72
C ARG A 232 -15.24 5.67 -8.61
N PRO A 233 -14.86 5.19 -7.42
CA PRO A 233 -15.80 5.04 -6.32
C PRO A 233 -16.27 6.41 -5.78
N TYR A 234 -17.46 6.41 -5.19
CA TYR A 234 -18.10 7.57 -4.57
C TYR A 234 -17.68 7.72 -3.11
N ILE A 235 -17.40 8.96 -2.70
CA ILE A 235 -17.07 9.35 -1.33
C ILE A 235 -17.86 10.61 -0.98
N ASN A 236 -18.48 10.62 0.20
CA ASN A 236 -19.29 11.74 0.68
C ASN A 236 -18.50 12.71 1.56
N GLU A 237 -18.73 14.01 1.39
CA GLU A 237 -18.16 15.08 2.21
C GLU A 237 -19.20 16.12 2.62
N ASN A 238 -19.97 16.64 1.67
CA ASN A 238 -20.92 17.73 1.92
C ASN A 238 -22.09 17.29 2.78
N LEU A 239 -22.46 16.01 2.68
CA LEU A 239 -23.50 15.37 3.48
C LEU A 239 -22.88 14.18 4.21
N ASP A 240 -23.37 13.89 5.42
CA ASP A 240 -22.89 12.74 6.19
C ASP A 240 -23.27 11.40 5.54
N SER A 241 -22.64 10.33 6.01
CA SER A 241 -22.73 8.99 5.44
C SER A 241 -24.13 8.36 5.49
N THR A 242 -25.08 8.93 6.23
CA THR A 242 -26.47 8.44 6.34
C THR A 242 -27.40 9.03 5.28
N ASN A 243 -26.94 10.05 4.56
CA ASN A 243 -27.68 10.66 3.44
C ASN A 243 -27.71 9.74 2.22
N ALA A 244 -28.71 9.93 1.36
CA ALA A 244 -28.91 9.12 0.17
C ALA A 244 -27.65 9.10 -0.72
N VAL A 245 -27.22 7.89 -1.08
CA VAL A 245 -26.13 7.62 -2.01
C VAL A 245 -26.71 6.97 -3.25
N THR A 246 -26.27 7.39 -4.43
CA THR A 246 -26.74 6.88 -5.73
C THR A 246 -25.76 5.92 -6.41
N ASP A 247 -24.55 5.79 -5.89
CA ASP A 247 -23.48 4.97 -6.45
C ASP A 247 -23.30 3.67 -5.64
N VAL A 248 -23.11 2.53 -6.32
CA VAL A 248 -22.92 1.24 -5.64
C VAL A 248 -21.51 1.07 -5.09
N TYR A 249 -20.49 1.61 -5.75
CA TYR A 249 -19.12 1.61 -5.23
C TYR A 249 -18.94 2.82 -4.32
N TYR A 250 -19.11 2.61 -3.02
CA TYR A 250 -19.19 3.66 -2.00
C TYR A 250 -18.15 3.45 -0.89
N TYR A 251 -17.46 4.55 -0.54
CA TYR A 251 -16.62 4.70 0.64
C TYR A 251 -17.22 5.76 1.56
N PRO A 252 -17.63 5.43 2.79
CA PRO A 252 -18.15 6.42 3.73
C PRO A 252 -17.04 7.39 4.18
N GLY A 253 -17.21 8.67 3.84
CA GLY A 253 -16.33 9.77 4.21
C GLY A 253 -16.79 10.45 5.50
N LEU A 254 -17.49 11.58 5.39
CA LEU A 254 -18.02 12.35 6.53
C LEU A 254 -19.03 11.54 7.34
N MET A 255 -18.83 11.46 8.66
CA MET A 255 -19.67 10.74 9.62
C MET A 255 -20.74 11.65 10.24
N PRO A 256 -21.89 11.10 10.68
CA PRO A 256 -22.93 11.87 11.36
C PRO A 256 -22.42 12.53 12.65
N GLU A 257 -22.97 13.68 13.01
CA GLU A 257 -22.62 14.36 14.25
C GLU A 257 -22.84 13.46 15.48
N GLY A 258 -21.83 13.39 16.36
CA GLY A 258 -21.84 12.53 17.54
C GLY A 258 -21.19 11.16 17.34
N SER A 259 -20.71 10.84 16.13
CA SER A 259 -19.88 9.67 15.86
C SER A 259 -18.50 9.77 16.56
N ALA A 260 -17.81 8.63 16.70
CA ALA A 260 -16.53 8.58 17.41
C ALA A 260 -15.37 9.28 16.64
N SER A 261 -15.49 9.40 15.32
CA SER A 261 -14.61 10.19 14.44
C SER A 261 -15.44 11.07 13.50
N SER A 262 -14.84 12.13 12.95
CA SER A 262 -15.53 12.99 11.98
C SER A 262 -15.55 12.33 10.60
N TYR A 263 -14.48 11.60 10.28
CA TYR A 263 -14.33 10.85 9.05
C TYR A 263 -14.09 9.37 9.33
N TYR A 264 -14.61 8.51 8.47
CA TYR A 264 -14.20 7.10 8.42
C TYR A 264 -13.07 6.92 7.42
N TYR A 265 -13.34 7.20 6.13
CA TYR A 265 -12.31 7.48 5.14
C TYR A 265 -12.10 8.99 5.05
N VAL A 266 -10.83 9.43 5.03
CA VAL A 266 -10.49 10.86 4.91
C VAL A 266 -10.26 11.17 3.43
N PRO A 267 -11.18 11.87 2.74
CA PRO A 267 -11.08 12.02 1.29
C PRO A 267 -9.81 12.75 0.85
N ASP A 268 -9.34 13.72 1.65
CA ASP A 268 -8.11 14.46 1.37
C ASP A 268 -6.85 13.59 1.35
N LEU A 269 -6.87 12.44 2.02
CA LEU A 269 -5.76 11.49 2.02
C LEU A 269 -5.77 10.55 0.81
N ILE A 270 -6.88 10.47 0.07
CA ILE A 270 -7.02 9.62 -1.11
C ILE A 270 -6.61 10.41 -2.35
N LYS A 271 -5.47 10.05 -2.96
CA LYS A 271 -4.94 10.71 -4.17
C LYS A 271 -5.33 10.00 -5.47
N ALA A 272 -6.05 8.89 -5.36
CA ALA A 272 -6.62 8.18 -6.49
C ALA A 272 -7.84 8.91 -7.05
N ARG A 273 -8.19 8.57 -8.29
CA ARG A 273 -9.41 9.08 -8.94
C ARG A 273 -10.65 8.64 -8.16
N MET A 274 -11.47 9.61 -7.76
CA MET A 274 -12.70 9.39 -6.99
C MET A 274 -13.82 10.35 -7.41
N SER A 275 -15.05 9.97 -7.07
CA SER A 275 -16.24 10.83 -7.18
C SER A 275 -16.52 11.42 -5.81
N PHE A 276 -16.16 12.68 -5.62
CA PHE A 276 -16.31 13.42 -4.37
C PHE A 276 -17.62 14.21 -4.41
N ASP A 277 -18.66 13.71 -3.73
CA ASP A 277 -20.05 14.19 -3.85
C ASP A 277 -20.53 14.36 -5.30
N GLY A 278 -20.17 13.40 -6.17
CA GLY A 278 -20.55 13.43 -7.59
C GLY A 278 -19.63 14.25 -8.49
N VAL A 279 -18.59 14.86 -7.94
CA VAL A 279 -17.59 15.63 -8.71
C VAL A 279 -16.27 14.87 -8.77
N GLU A 280 -15.68 14.75 -9.96
CA GLU A 280 -14.36 14.13 -10.11
C GLU A 280 -13.27 14.87 -9.31
N LYS A 281 -12.47 14.11 -8.57
CA LYS A 281 -11.19 14.53 -7.99
C LYS A 281 -10.07 13.63 -8.50
N HIS A 282 -8.87 14.20 -8.62
CA HIS A 282 -7.66 13.49 -9.05
C HIS A 282 -7.80 12.78 -10.40
N GLY A 283 -8.62 13.35 -11.29
CA GLY A 283 -8.68 12.97 -12.71
C GLY A 283 -7.50 13.54 -13.49
N TYR A 284 -7.48 13.28 -14.80
CA TYR A 284 -6.44 13.79 -15.68
C TYR A 284 -6.47 15.31 -15.79
N ASP A 285 -5.32 15.93 -15.53
CA ASP A 285 -5.00 17.31 -15.85
C ASP A 285 -3.54 17.39 -16.30
N ALA A 286 -3.29 17.96 -17.48
CA ALA A 286 -1.94 17.99 -18.05
C ALA A 286 -0.91 18.76 -17.18
N ASN A 287 -1.37 19.66 -16.30
CA ASN A 287 -0.52 20.52 -15.50
C ASN A 287 -0.41 20.09 -14.04
N THR A 288 -1.49 19.57 -13.44
CA THR A 288 -1.58 19.23 -12.01
C THR A 288 -1.64 17.72 -11.75
N ASN A 289 -2.05 16.90 -12.72
CA ASN A 289 -2.12 15.45 -12.56
C ASN A 289 -2.06 14.71 -13.92
N PRO A 290 -0.88 14.66 -14.58
CA PRO A 290 -0.74 14.11 -15.93
C PRO A 290 -0.87 12.57 -15.99
N TYR A 291 -0.74 11.88 -14.86
CA TYR A 291 -0.72 10.41 -14.77
C TYR A 291 -1.68 9.89 -13.69
N PRO A 292 -2.98 10.22 -13.72
CA PRO A 292 -3.92 9.81 -12.66
C PRO A 292 -4.03 8.29 -12.57
N TYR A 293 -4.38 7.79 -11.38
CA TYR A 293 -4.52 6.35 -11.11
C TYR A 293 -5.88 6.01 -10.51
N ALA A 294 -6.35 4.78 -10.74
CA ALA A 294 -7.54 4.24 -10.11
C ALA A 294 -7.19 3.54 -8.78
N LEU A 295 -8.12 3.51 -7.83
CA LEU A 295 -7.95 2.78 -6.57
C LEU A 295 -7.80 1.28 -6.82
N ALA A 296 -6.80 0.67 -6.18
CA ALA A 296 -6.73 -0.78 -6.00
C ALA A 296 -7.47 -1.17 -4.72
N ASP A 297 -8.51 -1.99 -4.83
CA ASP A 297 -9.29 -2.47 -3.68
C ASP A 297 -9.79 -3.92 -3.90
N PHE A 298 -10.71 -4.38 -3.05
CA PHE A 298 -11.36 -5.69 -3.18
C PHE A 298 -12.10 -5.88 -4.52
N TYR A 299 -12.61 -4.81 -5.12
CA TYR A 299 -13.34 -4.86 -6.39
C TYR A 299 -12.39 -4.69 -7.58
N ASN A 300 -11.58 -3.64 -7.59
CA ASN A 300 -10.60 -3.34 -8.62
C ASN A 300 -9.21 -3.79 -8.16
N HIS A 301 -8.82 -5.01 -8.51
CA HIS A 301 -7.56 -5.61 -8.03
C HIS A 301 -6.32 -4.82 -8.50
N ALA A 302 -5.19 -5.08 -7.83
CA ALA A 302 -3.89 -4.47 -8.11
C ALA A 302 -3.41 -4.75 -9.55
N MET A 303 -2.89 -3.73 -10.23
CA MET A 303 -2.12 -3.87 -11.47
C MET A 303 -1.00 -4.88 -11.27
N ARG A 304 -0.68 -5.68 -12.30
CA ARG A 304 0.45 -6.62 -12.25
C ARG A 304 1.79 -5.90 -12.08
N TYR A 305 2.76 -6.56 -11.45
CA TYR A 305 4.00 -5.93 -11.00
C TYR A 305 4.75 -5.16 -12.10
N PRO A 306 5.03 -5.73 -13.30
CA PRO A 306 5.79 -5.02 -14.32
C PRO A 306 5.12 -3.71 -14.77
N ARG A 307 3.81 -3.72 -15.00
CA ARG A 307 3.04 -2.52 -15.38
C ARG A 307 2.93 -1.51 -14.25
N GLU A 308 2.69 -1.97 -13.03
CA GLU A 308 2.62 -1.09 -11.86
C GLU A 308 3.95 -0.36 -11.65
N LYS A 309 5.07 -1.09 -11.73
CA LYS A 309 6.40 -0.52 -11.63
C LYS A 309 6.68 0.50 -12.73
N ALA A 310 6.42 0.15 -13.99
CA ALA A 310 6.60 1.08 -15.11
C ALA A 310 5.76 2.35 -14.95
N PHE A 311 4.52 2.23 -14.47
CA PHE A 311 3.65 3.38 -14.24
C PHE A 311 4.11 4.23 -13.04
N HIS A 312 4.60 3.61 -11.97
CA HIS A 312 5.22 4.31 -10.84
C HIS A 312 6.48 5.08 -11.27
N ASP A 313 7.38 4.45 -12.02
CA ASP A 313 8.63 5.06 -12.49
C ASP A 313 8.36 6.30 -13.36
N VAL A 314 7.36 6.25 -14.24
CA VAL A 314 6.92 7.41 -15.05
C VAL A 314 6.37 8.55 -14.17
N ARG A 315 5.58 8.22 -13.15
CA ARG A 315 5.06 9.21 -12.19
C ARG A 315 6.20 9.89 -11.42
N VAL A 316 7.15 9.11 -10.89
CA VAL A 316 8.32 9.61 -10.16
C VAL A 316 9.16 10.52 -11.05
N ALA A 317 9.45 10.09 -12.29
CA ALA A 317 10.21 10.91 -13.24
C ALA A 317 9.53 12.26 -13.52
N ALA A 318 8.20 12.27 -13.67
CA ALA A 318 7.44 13.50 -13.85
C ALA A 318 7.51 14.42 -12.62
N ILE A 319 7.42 13.87 -11.41
CA ILE A 319 7.52 14.61 -10.15
C ILE A 319 8.91 15.24 -10.02
N GLN A 320 9.98 14.48 -10.30
CA GLN A 320 11.35 14.98 -10.26
C GLN A 320 11.58 16.11 -11.26
N GLN A 321 11.05 15.98 -12.48
CA GLN A 321 11.06 17.06 -13.47
C GLN A 321 10.30 18.30 -12.99
N ARG A 322 9.14 18.13 -12.34
CA ARG A 322 8.36 19.24 -11.76
C ARG A 322 9.13 19.94 -10.65
N ARG A 323 9.78 19.20 -9.74
CA ARG A 323 10.64 19.77 -8.68
C ARG A 323 11.79 20.59 -9.26
N LEU A 324 12.51 20.03 -10.23
CA LEU A 324 13.58 20.73 -10.93
C LEU A 324 13.08 22.02 -11.61
N ALA A 325 11.91 21.99 -12.25
CA ALA A 325 11.33 23.18 -12.87
C ALA A 325 10.97 24.27 -11.84
N ILE A 326 10.48 23.89 -10.65
CA ILE A 326 10.21 24.81 -9.55
C ILE A 326 11.50 25.42 -9.02
N GLU A 327 12.55 24.62 -8.84
CA GLU A 327 13.86 25.09 -8.38
C GLU A 327 14.52 26.04 -9.38
N GLN A 328 14.49 25.71 -10.67
CA GLN A 328 14.98 26.57 -11.74
C GLN A 328 14.19 27.89 -11.83
N ALA A 329 12.88 27.83 -11.62
CA ALA A 329 12.05 29.04 -11.59
C ALA A 329 12.42 29.95 -10.41
N LYS A 330 12.62 29.38 -9.21
CA LYS A 330 13.10 30.11 -8.02
C LYS A 330 14.49 30.72 -8.26
N ALA A 331 15.45 29.96 -8.80
CA ALA A 331 16.79 30.45 -9.09
C ALA A 331 16.82 31.58 -10.13
N SER A 332 15.94 31.51 -11.14
CA SER A 332 15.79 32.53 -12.17
C SER A 332 14.86 33.69 -11.80
N SER A 333 14.28 33.68 -10.59
CA SER A 333 13.24 34.64 -10.15
C SER A 333 12.02 34.70 -11.10
N SER A 334 11.66 33.59 -11.74
CA SER A 334 10.46 33.45 -12.56
C SER A 334 9.32 32.77 -11.79
N PRO A 335 8.04 32.95 -12.19
CA PRO A 335 6.91 32.30 -11.51
C PRO A 335 7.06 30.77 -11.54
N PRO A 336 7.07 30.07 -10.38
CA PRO A 336 7.20 28.62 -10.37
C PRO A 336 5.93 27.97 -10.92
N PRO A 337 6.04 26.83 -11.65
CA PRO A 337 4.89 26.05 -12.03
C PRO A 337 4.17 25.52 -10.78
N VAL A 338 2.86 25.30 -10.89
CA VAL A 338 2.06 24.73 -9.80
C VAL A 338 2.56 23.32 -9.49
N GLU A 339 2.55 22.93 -8.22
CA GLU A 339 2.86 21.54 -7.84
C GLU A 339 1.80 20.57 -8.37
N PHE A 340 2.17 19.30 -8.52
CA PHE A 340 1.17 18.27 -8.79
C PHE A 340 0.28 18.04 -7.58
N GLU A 341 -0.92 17.52 -7.81
CA GLU A 341 -1.86 17.14 -6.76
C GLU A 341 -1.31 16.04 -5.84
N ASP A 342 -0.37 15.24 -6.36
CA ASP A 342 0.42 14.25 -5.63
C ASP A 342 1.90 14.40 -6.01
N MET A 343 2.70 14.90 -5.06
CA MET A 343 4.16 15.06 -5.17
C MET A 343 4.93 13.91 -4.50
N SER A 344 4.27 12.80 -4.15
CA SER A 344 4.89 11.64 -3.52
C SER A 344 5.72 10.81 -4.51
N GLU A 345 6.98 10.56 -4.16
CA GLU A 345 7.86 9.66 -4.92
C GLU A 345 7.87 8.23 -4.33
N GLU A 346 7.20 8.04 -3.20
CA GLU A 346 7.19 6.78 -2.46
C GLU A 346 6.54 5.63 -3.26
N PRO A 347 7.04 4.40 -3.11
CA PRO A 347 6.44 3.23 -3.76
C PRO A 347 5.05 2.94 -3.18
N THR A 348 4.24 2.22 -3.96
CA THR A 348 3.05 1.55 -3.40
C THR A 348 3.47 0.45 -2.43
N LEU A 349 2.58 0.01 -1.56
CA LEU A 349 2.83 -1.08 -0.62
C LEU A 349 3.21 -2.36 -1.36
N ARG A 350 2.56 -2.68 -2.48
CA ARG A 350 2.97 -3.83 -3.30
C ARG A 350 4.43 -3.71 -3.75
N LEU A 351 4.79 -2.57 -4.36
CA LEU A 351 6.15 -2.37 -4.86
C LEU A 351 7.14 -2.48 -3.71
N LEU A 352 6.87 -1.85 -2.56
CA LEU A 352 7.74 -1.95 -1.38
C LEU A 352 7.90 -3.40 -0.87
N LEU A 353 6.80 -4.17 -0.77
CA LEU A 353 6.87 -5.56 -0.29
C LEU A 353 7.69 -6.46 -1.21
N GLU A 354 7.60 -6.25 -2.52
CA GLU A 354 8.43 -6.91 -3.51
C GLU A 354 9.91 -6.52 -3.31
N ASP A 355 10.18 -5.22 -3.28
CA ASP A 355 11.52 -4.64 -3.19
C ASP A 355 12.24 -5.02 -1.88
N LEU A 356 11.51 -5.15 -0.77
CA LEU A 356 12.05 -5.64 0.51
C LEU A 356 12.59 -7.08 0.43
N SER A 357 12.05 -7.88 -0.50
CA SER A 357 12.45 -9.28 -0.69
C SER A 357 13.48 -9.42 -1.82
N SER A 358 13.27 -8.73 -2.94
CA SER A 358 14.10 -8.84 -4.15
C SER A 358 15.35 -7.94 -4.11
N ASN A 359 15.27 -6.80 -3.42
CA ASN A 359 16.35 -5.81 -3.31
C ASN A 359 16.64 -5.47 -1.83
N PRO A 360 16.92 -6.46 -0.96
CA PRO A 360 16.96 -6.25 0.49
C PRO A 360 18.03 -5.25 0.94
N ASP A 361 19.16 -5.13 0.24
CA ASP A 361 20.22 -4.19 0.59
C ASP A 361 19.78 -2.71 0.47
N LYS A 362 18.79 -2.41 -0.39
CA LYS A 362 18.19 -1.07 -0.50
C LYS A 362 17.45 -0.66 0.77
N TYR A 363 16.88 -1.63 1.49
CA TYR A 363 16.06 -1.42 2.70
C TYR A 363 16.71 -1.96 3.97
N LYS A 364 18.02 -2.22 3.91
CA LYS A 364 18.75 -2.84 5.01
C LYS A 364 18.59 -2.02 6.28
N HIS A 365 18.07 -2.65 7.32
CA HIS A 365 17.81 -2.04 8.63
C HIS A 365 16.75 -0.93 8.63
N ALA A 366 15.87 -0.86 7.63
CA ALA A 366 14.76 0.10 7.61
C ALA A 366 13.86 -0.02 8.85
N LEU A 367 13.35 1.11 9.33
CA LEU A 367 12.35 1.17 10.39
C LEU A 367 10.96 1.21 9.76
N ILE A 368 10.06 0.28 10.11
CA ILE A 368 8.73 0.16 9.48
C ILE A 368 7.64 0.15 10.56
N ILE A 369 6.69 1.08 10.50
CA ILE A 369 5.53 1.11 11.40
C ILE A 369 4.24 0.89 10.61
N ASN A 370 3.46 -0.12 11.03
CA ASN A 370 2.08 -0.27 10.60
C ASN A 370 1.15 0.60 11.46
N LEU A 371 0.62 1.68 10.87
CA LEU A 371 -0.28 2.61 11.55
C LEU A 371 -1.75 2.13 11.57
N HIS A 372 -2.08 0.99 10.97
CA HIS A 372 -3.46 0.46 10.94
C HIS A 372 -3.83 -0.38 12.19
N GLY A 373 -2.96 -0.45 13.20
CA GLY A 373 -3.23 -1.14 14.47
C GLY A 373 -3.29 -2.66 14.32
N GLU A 374 -4.39 -3.29 14.77
CA GLU A 374 -4.57 -4.75 14.67
C GLU A 374 -4.78 -5.23 13.22
N LEU A 375 -5.08 -4.30 12.31
CA LEU A 375 -5.27 -4.59 10.89
C LEU A 375 -3.94 -4.48 10.15
N VAL A 376 -3.64 -5.48 9.33
CA VAL A 376 -2.55 -5.40 8.36
C VAL A 376 -3.08 -5.03 6.97
N PRO A 377 -2.62 -3.91 6.37
CA PRO A 377 -2.99 -3.61 5.00
C PRO A 377 -2.26 -4.54 4.03
N MET A 378 -2.96 -5.04 3.01
CA MET A 378 -2.38 -5.88 1.95
C MET A 378 -3.01 -5.52 0.59
N PRO A 379 -2.21 -5.37 -0.48
CA PRO A 379 -2.75 -5.13 -1.82
C PRO A 379 -3.65 -6.29 -2.29
N SER A 380 -4.67 -6.00 -3.09
CA SER A 380 -5.56 -7.02 -3.65
C SER A 380 -4.90 -7.72 -4.86
N LEU A 381 -4.08 -8.75 -4.59
CA LEU A 381 -3.22 -9.39 -5.59
C LEU A 381 -3.88 -10.56 -6.33
N ARG A 382 -3.55 -10.68 -7.62
CA ARG A 382 -3.77 -11.84 -8.50
C ARG A 382 -2.79 -11.74 -9.68
N ASN A 383 -2.37 -12.88 -10.23
CA ASN A 383 -1.24 -12.99 -11.15
C ASN A 383 -1.60 -13.25 -12.62
N TYR A 384 -2.89 -13.34 -12.97
CA TYR A 384 -3.34 -13.44 -14.37
C TYR A 384 -4.10 -12.20 -14.81
N SER A 385 -4.27 -12.05 -16.12
CA SER A 385 -4.79 -10.86 -16.78
C SER A 385 -6.32 -10.78 -16.79
N ASP A 386 -6.83 -9.55 -16.89
CA ASP A 386 -8.23 -9.30 -17.27
C ASP A 386 -8.42 -9.45 -18.76
N ALA A 387 -9.59 -9.90 -19.19
CA ALA A 387 -9.91 -9.96 -20.60
C ALA A 387 -10.18 -8.57 -21.17
N ALA A 388 -9.70 -8.32 -22.38
CA ALA A 388 -10.08 -7.14 -23.14
C ALA A 388 -11.56 -7.24 -23.54
N LYS A 389 -12.27 -6.12 -23.44
CA LYS A 389 -13.69 -6.03 -23.79
C LYS A 389 -14.01 -4.74 -24.54
N LEU A 390 -15.01 -4.83 -25.41
CA LEU A 390 -15.50 -3.68 -26.18
C LEU A 390 -17.04 -3.65 -26.19
N PRO A 391 -17.68 -3.32 -25.05
CA PRO A 391 -19.12 -3.52 -24.87
C PRO A 391 -20.01 -2.79 -25.89
N ASP A 392 -19.61 -1.60 -26.35
CA ASP A 392 -20.40 -0.80 -27.30
C ASP A 392 -20.47 -1.38 -28.71
N LEU A 393 -19.47 -2.17 -29.11
CA LEU A 393 -19.31 -2.60 -30.50
C LEU A 393 -19.41 -4.12 -30.66
N VAL A 394 -18.92 -4.87 -29.67
CA VAL A 394 -18.97 -6.33 -29.62
C VAL A 394 -19.43 -6.75 -28.21
N PRO A 395 -20.72 -6.52 -27.87
CA PRO A 395 -21.23 -6.77 -26.53
C PRO A 395 -21.10 -8.23 -26.13
N ASP A 396 -20.90 -8.46 -24.83
CA ASP A 396 -20.73 -9.75 -24.17
C ASP A 396 -19.50 -10.55 -24.62
N VAL A 397 -18.65 -10.04 -25.51
CA VAL A 397 -17.43 -10.73 -25.96
C VAL A 397 -16.23 -10.30 -25.13
N ARG A 398 -15.40 -11.28 -24.80
CA ARG A 398 -14.14 -11.15 -24.08
C ARG A 398 -13.03 -11.84 -24.84
N VAL A 399 -11.84 -11.23 -24.85
CA VAL A 399 -10.64 -11.83 -25.44
C VAL A 399 -9.46 -11.69 -24.51
N VAL A 400 -8.69 -12.76 -24.35
CA VAL A 400 -7.53 -12.78 -23.44
C VAL A 400 -6.49 -13.76 -23.94
N THR A 401 -5.22 -13.46 -23.70
CA THR A 401 -4.11 -14.37 -23.97
C THR A 401 -3.40 -14.67 -22.67
N HIS A 402 -3.01 -15.93 -22.46
CA HIS A 402 -2.16 -16.34 -21.35
C HIS A 402 -1.02 -17.22 -21.87
N PRO A 403 0.21 -17.08 -21.36
CA PRO A 403 1.22 -18.11 -21.52
C PRO A 403 0.82 -19.35 -20.73
N GLU A 404 1.31 -20.51 -21.14
CA GLU A 404 1.09 -21.77 -20.40
C GLU A 404 1.82 -21.77 -19.04
N GLU A 405 2.93 -21.05 -18.93
CA GLU A 405 3.78 -20.97 -17.73
C GLU A 405 4.11 -19.51 -17.37
N LEU A 406 4.23 -19.25 -16.07
CA LEU A 406 4.73 -17.98 -15.56
C LEU A 406 6.24 -17.87 -15.82
N ARG A 407 7.02 -18.92 -15.54
CA ARG A 407 8.44 -19.01 -15.93
C ARG A 407 8.61 -19.98 -17.09
N THR A 408 9.29 -19.52 -18.14
CA THR A 408 9.82 -20.39 -19.18
C THR A 408 11.32 -20.54 -18.94
N LEU A 409 11.81 -21.77 -18.77
CA LEU A 409 13.21 -21.99 -18.41
C LEU A 409 14.17 -21.50 -19.51
N ARG A 410 15.07 -20.58 -19.12
CA ARG A 410 16.24 -20.19 -19.91
C ARG A 410 17.44 -20.97 -19.40
N ASP A 411 18.02 -21.84 -20.22
CA ASP A 411 19.27 -22.53 -19.87
C ASP A 411 20.48 -21.72 -20.39
N PRO A 412 21.32 -21.13 -19.51
CA PRO A 412 22.48 -20.34 -19.92
C PRO A 412 23.51 -21.17 -20.71
N GLY A 413 23.49 -22.50 -20.56
CA GLY A 413 24.36 -23.44 -21.28
C GLY A 413 23.80 -23.92 -22.63
N GLY A 414 22.55 -23.59 -22.96
CA GLY A 414 21.92 -23.90 -24.24
C GLY A 414 21.61 -25.38 -24.48
N ILE A 415 21.51 -26.22 -23.44
CA ILE A 415 21.32 -27.67 -23.57
C ILE A 415 19.82 -28.04 -23.54
N SER A 416 18.97 -27.29 -22.82
CA SER A 416 17.51 -27.45 -22.85
C SER A 416 16.73 -26.20 -22.38
N SER A 417 16.51 -25.22 -23.25
CA SER A 417 15.56 -24.12 -22.99
C SER A 417 14.15 -24.49 -23.44
N GLU A 418 13.14 -24.03 -22.71
CA GLU A 418 11.72 -24.31 -22.98
C GLU A 418 11.09 -23.34 -23.98
N ASP A 419 10.10 -23.84 -24.71
CA ASP A 419 9.37 -23.05 -25.70
C ASP A 419 8.27 -22.23 -25.03
N VAL A 420 8.06 -21.00 -25.51
CA VAL A 420 6.92 -20.19 -25.06
C VAL A 420 5.69 -20.57 -25.86
N ARG A 421 4.60 -20.89 -25.16
CA ARG A 421 3.29 -21.17 -25.74
C ARG A 421 2.25 -20.21 -25.20
N LEU A 422 1.61 -19.46 -26.09
CA LEU A 422 0.57 -18.49 -25.76
C LEU A 422 -0.79 -19.02 -26.19
N ARG A 423 -1.70 -19.22 -25.25
CA ARG A 423 -3.08 -19.63 -25.48
C ARG A 423 -4.00 -18.42 -25.58
N VAL A 424 -4.74 -18.31 -26.68
CA VAL A 424 -5.68 -17.21 -26.92
C VAL A 424 -7.11 -17.70 -26.81
N TYR A 425 -7.89 -16.98 -26.01
CA TYR A 425 -9.28 -17.29 -25.70
C TYR A 425 -10.18 -16.19 -26.25
N GLY A 426 -11.23 -16.58 -26.96
CA GLY A 426 -12.39 -15.75 -27.27
C GLY A 426 -13.62 -16.40 -26.68
N TYR A 427 -14.39 -15.68 -25.88
CA TYR A 427 -15.58 -16.23 -25.24
C TYR A 427 -16.65 -15.17 -25.05
N THR A 428 -17.90 -15.62 -24.93
CA THR A 428 -19.02 -14.78 -24.51
C THR A 428 -19.29 -14.92 -23.00
N THR A 429 -19.68 -13.81 -22.36
CA THR A 429 -20.13 -13.79 -20.97
C THR A 429 -21.55 -14.34 -20.78
N SER A 430 -22.30 -14.55 -21.87
CA SER A 430 -23.72 -14.93 -21.83
C SER A 430 -24.06 -16.12 -22.75
N PRO A 431 -23.29 -17.24 -22.75
CA PRO A 431 -23.34 -18.26 -23.81
C PRO A 431 -24.72 -18.92 -24.00
N THR A 432 -25.56 -18.95 -22.96
CA THR A 432 -26.93 -19.49 -23.05
C THR A 432 -27.91 -18.55 -23.75
N THR A 433 -27.70 -17.24 -23.66
CA THR A 433 -28.60 -16.21 -24.19
C THR A 433 -27.96 -15.36 -25.29
N TYR A 434 -26.74 -15.70 -25.70
CA TYR A 434 -25.97 -14.95 -26.69
C TYR A 434 -26.64 -15.02 -28.07
N LEU A 435 -27.02 -13.85 -28.59
CA LEU A 435 -27.65 -13.68 -29.91
C LEU A 435 -26.70 -13.05 -30.94
N GLY A 436 -25.45 -12.76 -30.53
CA GLY A 436 -24.45 -12.16 -31.41
C GLY A 436 -23.82 -13.16 -32.38
N PRO A 437 -22.90 -12.70 -33.24
CA PRO A 437 -22.13 -13.56 -34.13
C PRO A 437 -21.35 -14.62 -33.35
N THR A 438 -21.44 -15.89 -33.76
CA THR A 438 -20.77 -17.02 -33.09
C THR A 438 -19.25 -17.03 -33.27
N THR A 439 -18.75 -16.23 -34.21
CA THR A 439 -17.33 -15.89 -34.37
C THR A 439 -17.13 -14.39 -34.16
N THR A 440 -15.95 -14.02 -33.70
CA THR A 440 -15.54 -12.62 -33.57
C THR A 440 -15.76 -11.87 -34.89
N SER A 441 -16.54 -10.79 -34.87
CA SER A 441 -16.76 -9.92 -36.03
C SER A 441 -15.57 -9.01 -36.33
N LYS A 442 -14.57 -9.02 -35.45
CA LYS A 442 -13.34 -8.22 -35.46
C LYS A 442 -12.18 -9.12 -35.05
N PRO A 443 -10.98 -8.98 -35.64
CA PRO A 443 -9.88 -9.86 -35.29
C PRO A 443 -9.44 -9.65 -33.84
N ILE A 444 -8.93 -10.71 -33.22
CA ILE A 444 -8.21 -10.60 -31.95
C ILE A 444 -6.78 -10.18 -32.29
N ALA A 445 -6.34 -9.06 -31.76
CA ALA A 445 -4.96 -8.62 -31.88
C ALA A 445 -4.14 -9.12 -30.70
N VAL A 446 -3.03 -9.81 -30.98
CA VAL A 446 -2.03 -10.22 -29.99
C VAL A 446 -0.71 -9.56 -30.33
N GLN A 447 -0.15 -8.80 -29.38
CA GLN A 447 1.14 -8.12 -29.52
C GLN A 447 2.16 -8.83 -28.63
N VAL A 448 3.26 -9.29 -29.21
CA VAL A 448 4.43 -9.80 -28.47
C VAL A 448 5.48 -8.69 -28.48
N MET A 449 5.65 -8.04 -27.33
CA MET A 449 6.47 -6.84 -27.19
C MET A 449 7.96 -7.16 -27.23
N GLY A 450 8.75 -6.30 -27.87
CA GLY A 450 10.21 -6.36 -27.90
C GLY A 450 10.81 -7.48 -28.74
N VAL A 451 9.99 -8.26 -29.48
CA VAL A 451 10.46 -9.41 -30.26
C VAL A 451 9.91 -9.38 -31.70
N ASP A 452 10.77 -9.64 -32.67
CA ASP A 452 10.42 -9.83 -34.08
C ASP A 452 10.36 -11.32 -34.42
N LEU A 453 9.15 -11.83 -34.62
CA LEU A 453 8.89 -13.22 -34.98
C LEU A 453 8.63 -13.40 -36.48
N THR A 454 8.86 -12.35 -37.29
CA THR A 454 8.61 -12.39 -38.73
C THR A 454 9.81 -12.91 -39.52
N ASP A 455 9.54 -13.47 -40.69
CA ASP A 455 10.57 -13.91 -41.63
C ASP A 455 11.05 -12.72 -42.47
N GLU A 456 12.36 -12.46 -42.50
CA GLU A 456 12.95 -11.35 -43.29
C GLU A 456 12.67 -11.46 -44.80
N THR A 457 12.51 -12.69 -45.30
CA THR A 457 12.21 -12.98 -46.70
C THR A 457 10.71 -13.02 -47.00
N GLN A 458 9.88 -13.20 -45.96
CA GLN A 458 8.43 -13.10 -46.02
C GLN A 458 7.92 -12.26 -44.83
N PRO A 459 7.96 -10.91 -44.92
CA PRO A 459 7.63 -10.04 -43.79
C PRO A 459 6.21 -10.20 -43.20
N ASN A 460 5.31 -10.87 -43.95
CA ASN A 460 3.96 -11.23 -43.52
C ASN A 460 3.84 -12.72 -43.12
N GLY A 461 4.97 -13.37 -42.87
CA GLY A 461 5.11 -14.77 -42.47
C GLY A 461 5.94 -14.88 -41.20
N LEU A 462 5.83 -16.03 -40.54
CA LEU A 462 6.60 -16.33 -39.34
C LEU A 462 7.96 -16.89 -39.69
N ILE A 463 8.94 -16.59 -38.83
CA ILE A 463 10.25 -17.24 -38.86
C ILE A 463 10.10 -18.76 -38.70
N ALA A 464 11.03 -19.52 -39.27
CA ALA A 464 11.05 -20.97 -39.19
C ALA A 464 10.94 -21.47 -37.74
N GLY A 465 10.00 -22.39 -37.50
CA GLY A 465 9.75 -23.00 -36.20
C GLY A 465 8.61 -22.32 -35.41
N CYS A 466 8.39 -21.02 -35.58
CA CYS A 466 7.22 -20.36 -34.99
C CYS A 466 5.94 -20.80 -35.73
N THR A 467 4.89 -21.12 -34.98
CA THR A 467 3.59 -21.51 -35.54
C THR A 467 2.44 -20.76 -34.86
N VAL A 468 1.37 -20.55 -35.62
CA VAL A 468 0.04 -20.26 -35.08
C VAL A 468 -0.80 -21.49 -35.35
N GLU A 469 -1.38 -22.06 -34.32
CA GLU A 469 -2.27 -23.21 -34.40
C GLU A 469 -3.68 -22.80 -34.00
N ASP A 470 -4.68 -23.38 -34.66
CA ASP A 470 -6.09 -23.14 -34.38
C ASP A 470 -6.87 -24.42 -34.08
N LEU A 471 -7.83 -24.31 -33.17
CA LEU A 471 -8.80 -25.36 -32.84
C LEU A 471 -10.17 -24.96 -33.42
N GLN A 472 -10.41 -25.41 -34.65
CA GLN A 472 -11.68 -25.20 -35.36
C GLN A 472 -12.78 -26.10 -34.80
N GLY A 473 -14.02 -25.59 -34.83
CA GLY A 473 -15.23 -26.37 -34.51
C GLY A 473 -16.22 -25.65 -33.59
N GLY A 474 -17.42 -26.22 -33.53
CA GLY A 474 -18.57 -25.65 -32.80
C GLY A 474 -19.29 -24.53 -33.55
N VAL A 475 -18.71 -24.01 -34.62
CA VAL A 475 -19.29 -22.99 -35.51
C VAL A 475 -19.09 -23.39 -36.97
N SER A 476 -19.99 -22.96 -37.86
CA SER A 476 -20.03 -23.46 -39.23
C SER A 476 -18.87 -22.92 -40.08
N VAL A 477 -17.88 -23.78 -40.38
CA VAL A 477 -16.79 -23.53 -41.33
C VAL A 477 -17.08 -24.27 -42.62
N ALA A 478 -17.33 -23.55 -43.72
CA ALA A 478 -17.77 -24.13 -44.99
C ALA A 478 -18.94 -25.15 -44.90
N GLY A 479 -19.79 -25.04 -43.86
CA GLY A 479 -20.93 -25.92 -43.60
C GLY A 479 -20.66 -27.07 -42.64
N ASP A 480 -19.42 -27.22 -42.15
CA ASP A 480 -19.03 -28.20 -41.13
C ASP A 480 -18.99 -27.56 -39.73
N LEU A 481 -19.46 -28.29 -38.72
CA LEU A 481 -19.50 -27.87 -37.32
C LEU A 481 -18.54 -28.69 -36.44
N GLU A 482 -17.93 -29.74 -36.99
CA GLU A 482 -17.09 -30.67 -36.24
C GLU A 482 -15.85 -29.99 -35.66
N TYR A 483 -15.44 -30.48 -34.49
CA TYR A 483 -14.18 -30.06 -33.89
C TYR A 483 -13.00 -30.84 -34.48
N TYR A 484 -11.90 -30.13 -34.68
CA TYR A 484 -10.60 -30.64 -35.14
C TYR A 484 -9.52 -30.37 -34.08
N PRO A 485 -8.47 -31.21 -34.01
CA PRO A 485 -7.36 -30.95 -33.09
C PRO A 485 -6.63 -29.67 -33.52
N PHE A 486 -5.81 -29.11 -32.64
CA PHE A 486 -4.91 -28.02 -33.01
C PHE A 486 -4.07 -28.42 -34.23
N THR A 487 -4.11 -27.57 -35.25
CA THR A 487 -3.29 -27.69 -36.46
C THR A 487 -2.76 -26.32 -36.84
N THR A 488 -1.65 -26.27 -37.60
CA THR A 488 -1.14 -25.00 -38.11
C THR A 488 -2.20 -24.28 -38.94
N SER A 489 -2.50 -23.05 -38.54
CA SER A 489 -3.51 -22.21 -39.17
C SER A 489 -3.04 -21.63 -40.49
N LYS A 490 -4.00 -21.31 -41.36
CA LYS A 490 -3.72 -20.62 -42.62
C LYS A 490 -3.46 -19.14 -42.38
N ARG A 491 -2.61 -18.54 -43.21
CA ARG A 491 -2.52 -17.08 -43.33
C ARG A 491 -3.64 -16.56 -44.23
N SER A 492 -3.97 -15.27 -44.13
CA SER A 492 -4.93 -14.63 -45.04
C SER A 492 -4.59 -14.84 -46.53
N GLY A 493 -3.30 -14.84 -46.87
CA GLY A 493 -2.79 -15.07 -48.22
C GLY A 493 -2.92 -16.52 -48.73
N ASP A 494 -3.18 -17.49 -47.85
CA ASP A 494 -3.27 -18.92 -48.21
C ASP A 494 -4.68 -19.33 -48.71
N GLY A 495 -5.60 -18.36 -48.81
CA GLY A 495 -6.95 -18.56 -49.34
C GLY A 495 -7.88 -19.34 -48.39
N PRO A 496 -8.16 -18.82 -47.18
CA PRO A 496 -9.06 -19.47 -46.24
C PRO A 496 -10.49 -19.59 -46.81
N VAL A 497 -11.17 -20.69 -46.50
CA VAL A 497 -12.58 -20.89 -46.87
C VAL A 497 -13.50 -20.03 -46.01
N ALA A 498 -14.78 -19.94 -46.38
CA ALA A 498 -15.75 -19.12 -45.65
C ALA A 498 -15.85 -19.54 -44.17
N ASN A 499 -15.71 -18.54 -43.28
CA ASN A 499 -15.67 -18.67 -41.81
C ASN A 499 -14.51 -19.51 -41.25
N GLU A 500 -13.53 -19.91 -42.06
CA GLU A 500 -12.32 -20.58 -41.57
C GLU A 500 -11.51 -19.63 -40.70
N MET A 501 -10.91 -20.15 -39.63
CA MET A 501 -9.97 -19.42 -38.81
C MET A 501 -8.66 -19.21 -39.59
N TYR A 502 -8.15 -17.99 -39.60
CA TYR A 502 -6.87 -17.64 -40.22
C TYR A 502 -6.23 -16.47 -39.49
N TYR A 503 -4.96 -16.20 -39.80
CA TYR A 503 -4.23 -15.08 -39.18
C TYR A 503 -3.48 -14.19 -40.18
N ASP A 504 -3.17 -12.99 -39.72
CA ASP A 504 -2.11 -12.13 -40.26
C ASP A 504 -1.02 -11.95 -39.21
N VAL A 505 0.22 -11.81 -39.65
CA VAL A 505 1.34 -11.43 -38.80
C VAL A 505 2.14 -10.31 -39.46
N SER A 506 2.65 -9.38 -38.65
CA SER A 506 3.56 -8.32 -39.09
C SER A 506 4.43 -7.84 -37.93
N PHE A 507 5.63 -7.35 -38.24
CA PHE A 507 6.45 -6.62 -37.27
C PHE A 507 6.15 -5.13 -37.36
N VAL A 508 5.75 -4.53 -36.25
CA VAL A 508 5.29 -3.14 -36.18
C VAL A 508 6.36 -2.28 -35.50
N ASN A 509 6.73 -1.20 -36.18
CA ASN A 509 7.57 -0.13 -35.64
C ASN A 509 6.70 1.11 -35.42
N PRO A 510 6.22 1.36 -34.19
CA PRO A 510 5.26 2.43 -33.94
C PRO A 510 5.91 3.82 -33.91
N GLY A 511 7.24 3.92 -33.75
CA GLY A 511 7.95 5.19 -33.80
C GLY A 511 9.31 5.16 -33.10
N ALA A 512 10.04 6.27 -33.17
CA ALA A 512 11.31 6.42 -32.46
C ALA A 512 11.08 6.51 -30.94
N GLY A 513 11.79 5.68 -30.17
CA GLY A 513 11.68 5.65 -28.71
C GLY A 513 10.54 4.77 -28.18
N GLU A 514 9.68 4.25 -29.05
CA GLU A 514 8.61 3.34 -28.68
C GLU A 514 9.05 1.87 -28.82
N GLU A 515 8.43 1.01 -28.02
CA GLU A 515 8.69 -0.42 -28.03
C GLU A 515 8.08 -1.05 -29.29
N LYS A 516 8.92 -1.78 -30.04
CA LYS A 516 8.49 -2.50 -31.25
C LYS A 516 7.91 -3.84 -30.87
N PHE A 517 7.08 -4.42 -31.74
CA PHE A 517 6.39 -5.67 -31.41
C PHE A 517 6.00 -6.47 -32.65
N THR A 518 5.84 -7.77 -32.47
CA THR A 518 5.14 -8.61 -33.44
C THR A 518 3.64 -8.53 -33.18
N LEU A 519 2.87 -8.19 -34.22
CA LEU A 519 1.41 -8.14 -34.19
C LEU A 519 0.83 -9.35 -34.94
N PHE A 520 0.05 -10.15 -34.22
CA PHE A 520 -0.84 -11.15 -34.79
C PHE A 520 -2.27 -10.60 -34.84
N LYS A 521 -2.97 -10.79 -35.96
CA LYS A 521 -4.42 -10.59 -36.06
C LYS A 521 -5.08 -11.93 -36.33
N LEU A 522 -5.94 -12.37 -35.42
CA LEU A 522 -6.58 -13.69 -35.44
C LEU A 522 -8.06 -13.53 -35.84
N TYR A 523 -8.42 -14.02 -37.02
CA TYR A 523 -9.74 -13.80 -37.62
C TYR A 523 -10.68 -14.99 -37.41
N ASN A 524 -11.98 -14.70 -37.44
CA ASN A 524 -13.06 -15.69 -37.32
C ASN A 524 -12.97 -16.57 -36.06
N THR A 525 -12.34 -16.07 -34.99
CA THR A 525 -12.22 -16.80 -33.72
C THR A 525 -13.61 -17.11 -33.16
N PRO A 526 -13.98 -18.38 -32.90
CA PRO A 526 -15.24 -18.71 -32.26
C PRO A 526 -15.31 -18.11 -30.85
N VAL A 527 -16.47 -17.57 -30.47
CA VAL A 527 -16.74 -17.04 -29.11
C VAL A 527 -17.68 -17.92 -28.30
N VAL A 528 -18.16 -19.00 -28.91
CA VAL A 528 -18.98 -20.05 -28.30
C VAL A 528 -18.35 -21.41 -28.54
N SER A 529 -18.57 -22.36 -27.63
CA SER A 529 -17.99 -23.70 -27.65
C SER A 529 -19.06 -24.80 -27.48
N PRO A 530 -20.11 -24.82 -28.32
CA PRO A 530 -21.21 -25.76 -28.17
C PRO A 530 -20.75 -27.21 -28.39
N GLU A 531 -21.48 -28.15 -27.80
CA GLU A 531 -21.22 -29.58 -27.99
C GLU A 531 -21.65 -30.04 -29.39
N VAL A 532 -20.71 -30.66 -30.13
CA VAL A 532 -20.92 -31.28 -31.44
C VAL A 532 -20.23 -32.65 -31.43
N SER A 533 -20.97 -33.72 -31.72
CA SER A 533 -20.42 -35.09 -31.78
C SER A 533 -19.59 -35.48 -30.53
N SER A 534 -20.08 -35.10 -29.34
CA SER A 534 -19.44 -35.31 -28.03
C SER A 534 -18.12 -34.55 -27.79
N ARG A 535 -17.80 -33.59 -28.65
CA ARG A 535 -16.70 -32.62 -28.56
C ARG A 535 -17.25 -31.23 -28.27
N GLY A 536 -16.42 -30.29 -27.83
CA GLY A 536 -16.88 -29.01 -27.30
C GLY A 536 -17.32 -29.10 -25.84
N LEU A 537 -18.07 -28.11 -25.35
CA LEU A 537 -18.60 -28.06 -23.99
C LEU A 537 -20.10 -28.34 -23.94
N THR A 538 -20.50 -29.24 -23.05
CA THR A 538 -21.92 -29.44 -22.72
C THR A 538 -22.47 -28.18 -22.05
N SER A 539 -23.71 -27.81 -22.36
CA SER A 539 -24.37 -26.63 -21.78
C SER A 539 -24.90 -26.92 -20.37
N ASP A 540 -24.00 -27.25 -19.44
CA ASP A 540 -24.30 -27.49 -18.03
C ASP A 540 -23.29 -26.79 -17.11
N THR A 541 -23.56 -26.82 -15.79
CA THR A 541 -22.74 -26.17 -14.76
C THR A 541 -21.41 -26.88 -14.49
N ARG A 542 -21.25 -28.13 -14.96
CA ARG A 542 -20.04 -28.93 -14.75
C ARG A 542 -18.99 -28.63 -15.82
N SER A 543 -19.42 -28.50 -17.07
CA SER A 543 -18.56 -28.14 -18.19
C SER A 543 -18.25 -26.64 -18.26
N ARG A 544 -19.11 -25.77 -17.69
CA ARG A 544 -18.93 -24.30 -17.70
C ARG A 544 -18.60 -23.75 -16.31
N LEU A 545 -17.57 -22.92 -16.23
CA LEU A 545 -17.14 -22.31 -14.97
C LEU A 545 -17.88 -20.97 -14.77
N TYR A 546 -18.69 -20.87 -13.71
CA TYR A 546 -19.60 -19.74 -13.47
C TYR A 546 -20.51 -19.46 -14.70
N GLY A 547 -20.95 -20.52 -15.38
CA GLY A 547 -21.74 -20.46 -16.62
C GLY A 547 -21.04 -19.83 -17.82
N LEU A 548 -19.75 -19.50 -17.71
CA LEU A 548 -18.90 -19.06 -18.81
C LEU A 548 -18.33 -20.28 -19.56
N GLU A 549 -18.09 -20.12 -20.87
CA GLU A 549 -17.29 -21.07 -21.67
C GLU A 549 -15.80 -20.73 -21.63
N TYR A 550 -15.35 -20.14 -20.52
CA TYR A 550 -13.97 -19.76 -20.27
C TYR A 550 -13.37 -20.69 -19.23
N VAL A 551 -12.54 -21.63 -19.71
CA VAL A 551 -11.75 -22.54 -18.87
C VAL A 551 -10.30 -22.41 -19.32
N PRO A 552 -9.51 -21.56 -18.66
CA PRO A 552 -8.15 -21.25 -19.08
C PRO A 552 -7.11 -22.24 -18.55
N SER A 553 -7.44 -23.05 -17.55
CA SER A 553 -6.50 -23.99 -16.94
C SER A 553 -6.37 -25.29 -17.74
N CYS A 554 -5.36 -26.09 -17.40
CA CYS A 554 -5.33 -27.52 -17.71
C CYS A 554 -6.41 -28.26 -16.91
N THR A 555 -6.93 -29.37 -17.45
CA THR A 555 -8.06 -30.14 -16.86
C THR A 555 -7.76 -31.64 -16.77
N GLU A 556 -6.48 -31.98 -16.90
CA GLU A 556 -5.94 -33.33 -16.93
C GLU A 556 -4.72 -33.44 -16.02
N ALA A 557 -4.38 -34.66 -15.62
CA ALA A 557 -3.31 -34.89 -14.64
C ALA A 557 -1.90 -34.68 -15.21
N SER A 558 -1.74 -34.66 -16.54
CA SER A 558 -0.46 -34.42 -17.21
C SER A 558 -0.05 -32.95 -17.25
N LEU A 559 -0.98 -32.02 -16.95
CA LEU A 559 -0.75 -30.57 -16.99
C LEU A 559 -0.20 -30.08 -18.36
N ASP A 560 -0.67 -30.68 -19.45
CA ASP A 560 -0.16 -30.44 -20.81
C ASP A 560 -1.21 -29.83 -21.75
N PHE A 561 -2.37 -29.45 -21.19
CA PHE A 561 -3.55 -28.92 -21.89
C PHE A 561 -4.10 -29.86 -22.97
N SER A 562 -3.81 -31.16 -22.89
CA SER A 562 -4.27 -32.13 -23.89
C SER A 562 -5.78 -32.38 -23.84
N ARG A 563 -6.47 -32.02 -22.75
CA ARG A 563 -7.93 -32.05 -22.65
C ARG A 563 -8.53 -30.71 -23.11
N ASP A 564 -8.60 -30.56 -24.43
CA ASP A 564 -9.16 -29.41 -25.13
C ASP A 564 -10.56 -29.69 -25.73
N LEU A 565 -11.11 -28.74 -26.47
CA LEU A 565 -12.43 -28.85 -27.11
C LEU A 565 -12.55 -30.00 -28.14
N TYR A 566 -11.45 -30.50 -28.71
CA TYR A 566 -11.47 -31.64 -29.63
C TYR A 566 -11.64 -32.98 -28.89
N THR A 567 -11.24 -33.03 -27.63
CA THR A 567 -11.38 -34.25 -26.84
C THR A 567 -12.85 -34.63 -26.63
N THR A 568 -13.13 -35.94 -26.71
CA THR A 568 -14.47 -36.48 -26.47
C THR A 568 -14.72 -36.66 -24.99
N GLY A 569 -15.95 -36.43 -24.54
CA GLY A 569 -16.37 -36.68 -23.16
C GLY A 569 -16.98 -35.47 -22.49
N VAL A 570 -17.53 -35.70 -21.30
CA VAL A 570 -18.22 -34.69 -20.48
C VAL A 570 -17.26 -34.00 -19.51
N GLY A 571 -17.64 -32.84 -18.99
CA GLY A 571 -16.86 -32.07 -18.03
C GLY A 571 -16.10 -30.89 -18.66
N PRO A 572 -15.31 -30.16 -17.86
CA PRO A 572 -14.56 -29.01 -18.34
C PRO A 572 -13.42 -29.45 -19.27
N LYS A 573 -13.06 -28.57 -20.19
CA LYS A 573 -11.99 -28.72 -21.18
C LYS A 573 -11.36 -27.35 -21.38
N ASN A 574 -10.06 -27.28 -21.64
CA ASN A 574 -9.42 -26.02 -21.98
C ASN A 574 -10.09 -25.41 -23.23
N THR A 575 -10.45 -24.13 -23.17
CA THR A 575 -11.25 -23.48 -24.23
C THR A 575 -10.45 -22.57 -25.16
N ALA A 576 -9.12 -22.69 -25.16
CA ALA A 576 -8.27 -21.92 -26.06
C ALA A 576 -8.66 -22.21 -27.52
N ARG A 577 -8.70 -21.16 -28.34
CA ARG A 577 -8.97 -21.25 -29.78
C ARG A 577 -7.71 -21.17 -30.61
N TRP A 578 -6.67 -20.57 -30.06
CA TRP A 578 -5.37 -20.45 -30.71
C TRP A 578 -4.24 -20.79 -29.78
N VAL A 579 -3.16 -21.32 -30.34
CA VAL A 579 -1.85 -21.43 -29.71
C VAL A 579 -0.84 -20.73 -30.59
N VAL A 580 -0.12 -19.74 -30.04
CA VAL A 580 1.08 -19.18 -30.67
C VAL A 580 2.28 -19.86 -30.02
N HIS A 581 3.04 -20.61 -30.81
CA HIS A 581 4.21 -21.35 -30.36
C HIS A 581 5.48 -20.63 -30.82
N ILE A 582 6.33 -20.27 -29.86
CA ILE A 582 7.61 -19.59 -30.06
C ILE A 582 8.71 -20.50 -29.54
N PRO A 583 9.49 -21.15 -30.43
CA PRO A 583 10.57 -22.03 -30.02
C PRO A 583 11.68 -21.29 -29.27
N SER A 584 12.28 -21.94 -28.28
CA SER A 584 13.37 -21.34 -27.48
C SER A 584 14.57 -20.91 -28.33
N ALA A 585 14.84 -21.60 -29.44
CA ALA A 585 15.89 -21.26 -30.39
C ALA A 585 15.74 -19.85 -31.02
N VAL A 586 14.52 -19.31 -31.07
CA VAL A 586 14.25 -17.96 -31.59
C VAL A 586 14.88 -16.89 -30.71
N PHE A 587 14.95 -17.13 -29.40
CA PHE A 587 15.46 -16.15 -28.44
C PHE A 587 16.97 -15.95 -28.48
N GLY A 588 17.73 -16.87 -29.09
CA GLY A 588 19.17 -16.75 -29.35
C GLY A 588 19.52 -16.43 -30.81
N SER A 589 18.57 -15.91 -31.59
CA SER A 589 18.70 -15.69 -33.04
C SER A 589 18.66 -14.20 -33.44
N GLN A 590 19.09 -13.31 -32.56
CA GLN A 590 19.01 -11.84 -32.67
C GLN A 590 17.60 -11.38 -33.05
N LYS A 591 16.60 -11.80 -32.27
CA LYS A 591 15.19 -11.47 -32.52
C LYS A 591 14.58 -10.51 -31.50
N PHE A 592 15.28 -10.24 -30.39
CA PHE A 592 14.89 -9.14 -29.51
C PHE A 592 15.28 -7.81 -30.14
N VAL A 593 14.42 -6.81 -30.02
CA VAL A 593 14.59 -5.49 -30.63
C VAL A 593 14.36 -4.42 -29.58
N ASN A 594 15.36 -3.56 -29.37
CA ASN A 594 15.20 -2.45 -28.44
C ASN A 594 14.40 -1.28 -29.05
N THR A 595 14.10 -0.27 -28.23
CA THR A 595 13.38 0.94 -28.64
C THR A 595 14.10 1.73 -29.75
N SER A 596 15.42 1.61 -29.86
CA SER A 596 16.23 2.17 -30.96
C SER A 596 16.13 1.38 -32.27
N GLY A 597 15.60 0.16 -32.25
CA GLY A 597 15.47 -0.72 -33.42
C GLY A 597 16.69 -1.61 -33.66
N THR A 598 17.59 -1.70 -32.70
CA THR A 598 18.75 -2.61 -32.76
C THR A 598 18.33 -3.99 -32.30
N TYR A 599 18.62 -5.00 -33.13
CA TYR A 599 18.44 -6.40 -32.79
C TYR A 599 19.56 -6.89 -31.87
N TYR A 600 19.23 -7.74 -30.89
CA TYR A 600 20.18 -8.30 -29.94
C TYR A 600 19.74 -9.67 -29.42
N ASP A 601 20.69 -10.38 -28.80
CA ASP A 601 20.45 -11.54 -27.96
C ASP A 601 20.57 -11.12 -26.50
N PRO A 602 19.59 -11.40 -25.64
CA PRO A 602 19.64 -10.98 -24.26
C PRO A 602 20.71 -11.78 -23.49
N ALA A 603 21.67 -11.05 -22.92
CA ALA A 603 22.70 -11.63 -22.07
C ALA A 603 22.17 -12.08 -20.69
N ALA A 604 21.03 -11.54 -20.28
CA ALA A 604 20.36 -11.79 -19.00
C ALA A 604 18.91 -12.21 -19.23
N ASP A 605 18.21 -12.50 -18.14
CA ASP A 605 16.79 -12.88 -18.15
C ASP A 605 15.91 -11.74 -18.64
N VAL A 606 14.78 -12.10 -19.25
CA VAL A 606 13.86 -11.15 -19.88
C VAL A 606 12.41 -11.48 -19.57
N THR A 607 11.60 -10.44 -19.38
CA THR A 607 10.16 -10.56 -19.30
C THR A 607 9.54 -10.36 -20.67
N LEU A 608 8.79 -11.35 -21.16
CA LEU A 608 8.01 -11.26 -22.37
C LEU A 608 6.63 -10.68 -22.02
N THR A 609 6.33 -9.50 -22.57
CA THR A 609 5.02 -8.85 -22.40
C THR A 609 4.12 -9.18 -23.59
N VAL A 610 2.90 -9.63 -23.31
CA VAL A 610 1.90 -9.95 -24.33
C VAL A 610 0.64 -9.13 -24.09
N ARG A 611 0.22 -8.38 -25.11
CA ARG A 611 -0.99 -7.55 -25.06
C ARG A 611 -2.07 -8.10 -25.98
N THR A 612 -3.32 -8.11 -25.53
CA THR A 612 -4.47 -8.62 -26.29
C THR A 612 -5.56 -7.58 -26.39
N ARG A 613 -6.16 -7.44 -27.58
CA ARG A 613 -7.22 -6.46 -27.86
C ARG A 613 -8.22 -7.00 -28.88
N ILE A 614 -9.43 -6.44 -28.87
CA ILE A 614 -10.39 -6.57 -29.98
C ILE A 614 -10.03 -5.50 -31.01
N TRP A 615 -9.61 -5.91 -32.20
CA TRP A 615 -9.08 -4.98 -33.19
C TRP A 615 -10.18 -4.22 -33.93
N ASP A 616 -10.15 -2.89 -33.84
CA ASP A 616 -11.16 -2.02 -34.46
C ASP A 616 -10.57 -1.19 -35.61
N ASP A 617 -10.60 -1.75 -36.82
CA ASP A 617 -10.15 -1.05 -38.05
C ASP A 617 -10.96 0.23 -38.39
N SER A 618 -12.05 0.53 -37.65
CA SER A 618 -12.77 1.80 -37.83
C SER A 618 -12.09 2.98 -37.14
N LEU A 619 -11.16 2.71 -36.22
CA LEU A 619 -10.36 3.74 -35.57
C LEU A 619 -9.20 4.17 -36.47
N PRO A 620 -8.84 5.48 -36.50
CA PRO A 620 -7.65 5.95 -37.19
C PRO A 620 -6.37 5.27 -36.68
N GLU A 621 -6.29 5.07 -35.36
CA GLU A 621 -5.18 4.41 -34.67
C GLU A 621 -5.74 3.29 -33.77
N PRO A 622 -5.95 2.06 -34.28
CA PRO A 622 -6.47 0.94 -33.48
C PRO A 622 -5.55 0.56 -32.31
N LEU A 623 -4.27 0.94 -32.39
CA LEU A 623 -3.27 0.76 -31.34
C LEU A 623 -3.40 1.74 -30.16
N ASP A 624 -4.29 2.73 -30.25
CA ASP A 624 -4.59 3.64 -29.13
C ASP A 624 -5.65 3.07 -28.19
N THR A 625 -6.32 1.96 -28.53
CA THR A 625 -7.29 1.30 -27.66
C THR A 625 -6.69 0.87 -26.32
N GLY A 626 -7.48 0.87 -25.24
CA GLY A 626 -6.95 0.67 -23.89
C GLY A 626 -6.39 1.93 -23.24
N THR A 627 -6.45 3.07 -23.93
CA THR A 627 -6.00 4.36 -23.42
C THR A 627 -7.13 5.05 -22.66
N MET A 628 -6.84 5.50 -21.44
CA MET A 628 -7.78 6.33 -20.67
C MET A 628 -7.45 7.82 -20.79
N TRP A 629 -6.16 8.20 -20.92
CA TRP A 629 -5.71 9.59 -20.85
C TRP A 629 -4.73 9.93 -21.97
N PRO A 630 -4.70 11.19 -22.48
CA PRO A 630 -5.52 12.34 -22.07
C PRO A 630 -7.00 12.21 -22.47
N VAL A 631 -7.28 11.39 -23.47
CA VAL A 631 -8.62 11.16 -24.01
C VAL A 631 -8.90 9.65 -23.95
N PRO A 632 -10.05 9.23 -23.39
CA PRO A 632 -10.42 7.81 -23.38
C PRO A 632 -10.65 7.28 -24.79
N VAL A 633 -9.96 6.21 -25.15
CA VAL A 633 -10.13 5.45 -26.39
C VAL A 633 -10.33 3.99 -26.02
N GLN A 634 -11.60 3.57 -25.91
CA GLN A 634 -11.99 2.20 -25.57
C GLN A 634 -11.15 1.64 -24.39
N PRO A 635 -11.19 2.25 -23.19
CA PRO A 635 -10.21 2.00 -22.12
C PRO A 635 -10.19 0.55 -21.61
N ASP A 636 -11.31 -0.17 -21.71
CA ASP A 636 -11.41 -1.58 -21.29
C ASP A 636 -11.02 -2.59 -22.39
N ASN A 637 -10.68 -2.11 -23.59
CA ASN A 637 -10.25 -2.96 -24.71
C ASN A 637 -8.73 -3.24 -24.64
N PHE A 638 -8.27 -3.73 -23.48
CA PHE A 638 -6.87 -4.02 -23.23
C PHE A 638 -6.67 -5.10 -22.18
N SER A 639 -5.94 -6.14 -22.56
CA SER A 639 -5.43 -7.18 -21.68
C SER A 639 -3.91 -7.20 -21.79
N GLU A 640 -3.21 -7.42 -20.68
CA GLU A 640 -1.76 -7.55 -20.67
C GLU A 640 -1.33 -8.67 -19.72
N THR A 641 -0.50 -9.59 -20.23
CA THR A 641 0.07 -10.72 -19.49
C THR A 641 1.58 -10.78 -19.66
N TYR A 642 2.25 -11.56 -18.81
CA TYR A 642 3.69 -11.76 -18.84
C TYR A 642 4.06 -13.23 -18.67
N THR A 643 5.20 -13.59 -19.25
CA THR A 643 6.00 -14.77 -18.89
C THR A 643 7.46 -14.35 -18.77
N TRP A 644 8.20 -14.98 -17.86
CA TRP A 644 9.60 -14.69 -17.60
C TRP A 644 10.46 -15.77 -18.24
N TRP A 645 11.25 -15.39 -19.24
CA TRP A 645 12.27 -16.27 -19.78
C TRP A 645 13.52 -16.12 -18.92
N ALA A 646 13.61 -16.99 -17.91
CA ALA A 646 14.51 -16.82 -16.78
C ALA A 646 15.23 -18.11 -16.38
N ASP A 647 16.47 -17.98 -15.93
CA ASP A 647 17.30 -19.13 -15.55
C ASP A 647 17.06 -19.60 -14.12
N SER A 648 16.54 -18.74 -13.24
CA SER A 648 16.09 -19.06 -11.89
C SER A 648 14.61 -18.73 -11.67
N SER A 649 13.94 -19.52 -10.83
CA SER A 649 12.59 -19.20 -10.35
C SER A 649 12.59 -17.97 -9.45
N ASP A 650 13.76 -17.61 -8.89
CA ASP A 650 13.92 -16.42 -8.07
C ASP A 650 13.88 -15.09 -8.84
N ASP A 651 14.07 -15.11 -10.16
CA ASP A 651 13.97 -13.92 -11.01
C ASP A 651 12.52 -13.55 -11.37
N VAL A 652 11.56 -14.43 -11.06
CA VAL A 652 10.14 -14.10 -11.13
C VAL A 652 9.74 -13.30 -9.89
N PRO A 653 9.05 -12.15 -10.01
CA PRO A 653 8.61 -11.37 -8.86
C PRO A 653 7.76 -12.19 -7.88
N LEU A 654 8.07 -12.12 -6.59
CA LEU A 654 7.43 -12.88 -5.52
C LEU A 654 5.90 -12.66 -5.49
N SER A 655 5.45 -11.43 -5.76
CA SER A 655 4.03 -11.07 -5.86
C SER A 655 3.30 -11.64 -7.09
N GLU A 656 4.02 -12.25 -8.05
CA GLU A 656 3.47 -12.91 -9.24
C GLU A 656 3.50 -14.45 -9.13
N ARG A 657 4.38 -15.02 -8.30
CA ARG A 657 4.56 -16.49 -8.10
C ARG A 657 3.36 -17.21 -7.51
N SER A 658 2.27 -16.51 -7.19
CA SER A 658 1.07 -17.14 -6.63
C SER A 658 -0.21 -16.39 -6.96
N GLN A 659 -1.30 -17.14 -7.04
CA GLN A 659 -2.65 -16.61 -7.05
C GLN A 659 -3.12 -16.38 -5.61
N PHE A 660 -2.97 -15.16 -5.10
CA PHE A 660 -3.39 -14.80 -3.75
C PHE A 660 -4.92 -14.74 -3.57
N GLN A 661 -5.65 -14.43 -4.65
CA GLN A 661 -7.11 -14.31 -4.65
C GLN A 661 -7.73 -14.88 -5.94
N GLY A 662 -8.99 -15.31 -5.82
CA GLY A 662 -9.79 -15.85 -6.93
C GLY A 662 -9.83 -17.37 -6.96
N ASP A 663 -10.58 -17.91 -7.92
CA ASP A 663 -10.79 -19.34 -8.10
C ASP A 663 -9.56 -20.01 -8.74
N PRO A 664 -9.03 -21.11 -8.17
CA PRO A 664 -7.88 -21.83 -8.72
C PRO A 664 -8.12 -22.39 -10.13
N ARG A 665 -9.37 -22.68 -10.52
CA ARG A 665 -9.71 -23.20 -11.87
C ARG A 665 -9.62 -22.14 -12.98
N HIS A 666 -9.50 -20.86 -12.62
CA HIS A 666 -9.22 -19.79 -13.58
C HIS A 666 -7.72 -19.48 -13.70
N ASN A 667 -6.86 -20.14 -12.93
CA ASN A 667 -5.42 -19.95 -13.05
C ASN A 667 -4.91 -20.57 -14.36
N PRO A 668 -4.38 -19.78 -15.32
CA PRO A 668 -3.92 -20.29 -16.60
C PRO A 668 -2.53 -20.94 -16.54
N TYR A 669 -1.73 -20.64 -15.51
CA TYR A 669 -0.34 -21.05 -15.46
C TYR A 669 -0.21 -22.43 -14.82
N LYS A 670 0.27 -23.41 -15.60
CA LYS A 670 0.41 -24.81 -15.14
C LYS A 670 1.52 -24.98 -14.10
N ASP A 671 2.51 -24.09 -14.09
CA ASP A 671 3.65 -24.10 -13.17
C ASP A 671 3.28 -23.69 -11.72
N LEU A 672 2.03 -23.27 -11.51
CA LEU A 672 1.46 -23.06 -10.17
C LEU A 672 0.68 -24.28 -9.64
N TRP A 673 0.53 -25.34 -10.44
CA TRP A 673 -0.26 -26.51 -10.08
C TRP A 673 0.55 -27.49 -9.22
N THR A 674 -0.13 -28.42 -8.58
CA THR A 674 0.52 -29.39 -7.69
C THR A 674 1.51 -30.27 -8.48
N GLY A 675 2.75 -30.34 -7.98
CA GLY A 675 3.79 -31.20 -8.54
C GLY A 675 4.72 -30.55 -9.57
N ASP A 676 4.50 -29.28 -9.91
CA ASP A 676 5.44 -28.51 -10.72
C ASP A 676 6.71 -28.14 -9.92
N PRO A 677 7.92 -28.12 -10.53
CA PRO A 677 9.16 -27.79 -9.82
C PRO A 677 9.34 -26.30 -9.49
N ASP A 678 8.69 -25.37 -10.21
CA ASP A 678 9.01 -23.95 -10.09
C ASP A 678 8.22 -23.26 -8.98
N PHE A 679 6.89 -23.39 -9.01
CA PHE A 679 6.00 -22.73 -8.06
C PHE A 679 4.87 -23.67 -7.59
N PRO A 680 5.20 -24.88 -7.08
CA PRO A 680 4.20 -25.87 -6.73
C PRO A 680 3.15 -25.32 -5.78
N ASP A 681 1.90 -25.72 -6.04
CA ASP A 681 0.74 -25.35 -5.23
C ASP A 681 0.46 -23.84 -5.17
N GLY A 682 1.05 -23.03 -6.05
CA GLY A 682 0.92 -21.56 -6.12
C GLY A 682 -0.48 -21.02 -6.41
N TYR A 683 -1.51 -21.86 -6.55
CA TYR A 683 -2.92 -21.44 -6.67
C TYR A 683 -3.56 -21.10 -5.30
N ASN A 684 -4.69 -20.38 -5.30
CA ASN A 684 -5.39 -20.04 -4.07
C ASN A 684 -6.07 -21.25 -3.42
N TRP A 685 -5.56 -21.69 -2.26
CA TRP A 685 -6.12 -22.86 -1.55
C TRP A 685 -7.48 -22.60 -0.90
N TYR A 686 -7.78 -21.34 -0.61
CA TYR A 686 -8.84 -20.98 0.34
C TYR A 686 -10.09 -20.42 -0.33
N HIS A 687 -10.15 -20.42 -1.65
CA HIS A 687 -11.35 -19.98 -2.38
C HIS A 687 -12.56 -20.86 -2.05
N ASP A 688 -12.42 -22.18 -2.20
CA ASP A 688 -13.45 -23.20 -2.02
C ASP A 688 -12.80 -24.60 -1.99
N SER A 689 -13.45 -25.60 -1.36
CA SER A 689 -12.96 -26.98 -1.35
C SER A 689 -13.20 -27.75 -2.65
N LEU A 690 -13.94 -27.15 -3.60
CA LEU A 690 -14.34 -27.70 -4.90
C LEU A 690 -15.16 -28.99 -4.83
N ALA A 691 -15.65 -29.34 -3.64
CA ALA A 691 -16.42 -30.53 -3.34
C ALA A 691 -17.54 -30.19 -2.35
N ASN A 692 -18.63 -29.64 -2.87
CA ASN A 692 -19.76 -29.11 -2.09
C ASN A 692 -21.09 -29.66 -2.58
N ASP A 693 -22.08 -29.76 -1.69
CA ASP A 693 -23.48 -30.10 -2.01
C ASP A 693 -23.68 -31.39 -2.85
N GLY A 694 -22.78 -32.37 -2.69
CA GLY A 694 -22.81 -33.64 -3.43
C GLY A 694 -22.16 -33.58 -4.82
N GLU A 695 -21.69 -32.40 -5.23
CA GLU A 695 -20.92 -32.16 -6.44
C GLU A 695 -19.42 -32.14 -6.11
N ASN A 696 -18.62 -32.90 -6.86
CA ASN A 696 -17.17 -32.95 -6.67
C ASN A 696 -16.47 -32.54 -7.97
N SER A 697 -16.14 -31.25 -8.06
CA SER A 697 -15.48 -30.66 -9.23
C SER A 697 -13.96 -30.87 -9.22
N TYR A 698 -13.36 -31.15 -8.06
CA TYR A 698 -11.93 -31.47 -7.98
C TYR A 698 -11.53 -32.64 -8.90
N LEU A 699 -12.41 -33.64 -9.06
CA LEU A 699 -12.16 -34.77 -9.98
C LEU A 699 -11.97 -34.35 -11.45
N ASP A 700 -12.45 -33.17 -11.82
CA ASP A 700 -12.29 -32.61 -13.15
C ASP A 700 -11.02 -31.74 -13.30
N TYR A 701 -10.31 -31.46 -12.21
CA TYR A 701 -9.07 -30.66 -12.16
C TYR A 701 -8.01 -31.38 -11.30
N PRO A 702 -7.50 -32.54 -11.76
CA PRO A 702 -6.68 -33.44 -10.94
C PRO A 702 -5.28 -32.91 -10.57
N GLY A 703 -4.84 -31.78 -11.13
CA GLY A 703 -3.59 -31.14 -10.71
C GLY A 703 -3.74 -30.05 -9.66
N LEU A 704 -4.95 -29.83 -9.14
CA LEU A 704 -5.11 -29.22 -7.82
C LEU A 704 -4.87 -30.32 -6.77
N ASP A 705 -4.59 -29.96 -5.52
CA ASP A 705 -4.55 -30.93 -4.42
C ASP A 705 -5.77 -30.74 -3.52
N ALA A 706 -6.68 -31.71 -3.55
CA ALA A 706 -7.84 -31.73 -2.65
C ALA A 706 -7.45 -31.71 -1.17
N SER A 707 -6.23 -32.15 -0.83
CA SER A 707 -5.69 -32.09 0.53
C SER A 707 -5.38 -30.66 0.98
N LEU A 708 -5.19 -29.70 0.06
CA LEU A 708 -4.90 -28.30 0.34
C LEU A 708 -6.14 -27.40 0.23
N LEU A 709 -7.06 -27.72 -0.68
CA LEU A 709 -8.26 -26.89 -0.93
C LEU A 709 -9.21 -26.82 0.29
N ARG A 710 -9.68 -25.63 0.62
CA ARG A 710 -10.52 -25.35 1.79
C ARG A 710 -11.63 -24.35 1.51
N ASN A 711 -12.74 -24.51 2.22
CA ASN A 711 -13.82 -23.54 2.28
C ASN A 711 -13.46 -22.37 3.20
N ARG A 712 -12.61 -21.46 2.70
CA ARG A 712 -11.98 -20.34 3.42
C ARG A 712 -10.88 -20.77 4.38
N TRP A 713 -9.83 -19.96 4.48
CA TRP A 713 -8.79 -20.05 5.49
C TRP A 713 -9.41 -19.94 6.87
N GLN A 714 -9.28 -21.00 7.67
CA GLN A 714 -9.89 -21.11 9.00
C GLN A 714 -11.42 -20.89 8.99
N GLY A 715 -12.08 -21.19 7.87
CA GLY A 715 -13.50 -20.92 7.69
C GLY A 715 -13.88 -19.43 7.72
N SER A 716 -12.92 -18.52 7.50
CA SER A 716 -13.13 -17.07 7.63
C SER A 716 -12.78 -16.29 6.35
N MET A 717 -11.59 -16.45 5.78
CA MET A 717 -11.12 -15.62 4.65
C MET A 717 -10.94 -16.44 3.37
N ARG A 718 -11.30 -15.90 2.20
CA ARG A 718 -11.11 -16.60 0.90
C ARG A 718 -9.75 -16.36 0.26
N GLN A 719 -9.02 -15.41 0.81
CA GLN A 719 -7.70 -15.03 0.38
C GLN A 719 -6.66 -15.99 0.96
N ASP A 720 -5.54 -16.11 0.26
CA ASP A 720 -4.38 -16.83 0.76
C ASP A 720 -3.62 -16.02 1.82
N VAL A 721 -4.19 -16.00 3.02
CA VAL A 721 -3.66 -15.28 4.19
C VAL A 721 -2.19 -15.69 4.48
N PRO A 722 -1.83 -16.99 4.48
CA PRO A 722 -0.44 -17.41 4.70
C PRO A 722 0.55 -16.84 3.67
N ARG A 723 0.19 -16.77 2.38
CA ARG A 723 1.05 -16.17 1.35
C ARG A 723 1.17 -14.66 1.49
N PHE A 724 0.07 -13.96 1.80
CA PHE A 724 0.12 -12.53 2.09
C PHE A 724 1.06 -12.21 3.26
N PHE A 725 0.98 -12.98 4.33
CA PHE A 725 1.92 -12.84 5.44
C PHE A 725 3.35 -13.23 5.06
N GLY A 726 3.53 -14.23 4.19
CA GLY A 726 4.81 -14.60 3.62
C GLY A 726 5.53 -13.42 2.96
N LEU A 727 4.81 -12.61 2.15
CA LEU A 727 5.39 -11.42 1.49
C LEU A 727 6.04 -10.46 2.50
N LEU A 728 5.29 -10.07 3.54
CA LEU A 728 5.79 -9.14 4.56
C LEU A 728 6.87 -9.78 5.44
N ARG A 729 6.66 -11.03 5.85
CA ARG A 729 7.59 -11.78 6.70
C ARG A 729 8.97 -11.92 6.04
N THR A 730 9.00 -12.37 4.79
CA THR A 730 10.24 -12.55 4.03
C THR A 730 10.95 -11.22 3.83
N GLY A 731 10.21 -10.16 3.46
CA GLY A 731 10.78 -8.84 3.30
C GLY A 731 11.43 -8.28 4.57
N ILE A 732 10.76 -8.40 5.73
CA ILE A 732 11.30 -7.94 7.02
C ILE A 732 12.62 -8.66 7.37
N VAL A 733 12.70 -9.97 7.14
CA VAL A 733 13.87 -10.76 7.54
C VAL A 733 15.01 -10.62 6.55
N ASN A 734 14.75 -10.62 5.24
CA ASN A 734 15.78 -10.46 4.22
C ASN A 734 16.42 -9.06 4.28
N SER A 735 15.60 -8.02 4.51
CA SER A 735 16.08 -6.64 4.69
C SER A 735 16.54 -6.32 6.11
N GLN A 736 16.50 -7.27 7.05
CA GLN A 736 16.89 -7.07 8.45
C GLN A 736 16.20 -5.86 9.11
N CYS A 737 14.93 -5.63 8.78
CA CYS A 737 14.19 -4.44 9.23
C CYS A 737 13.79 -4.53 10.70
N VAL A 738 13.51 -3.36 11.29
CA VAL A 738 12.77 -3.25 12.56
C VAL A 738 11.31 -2.92 12.24
N TYR A 739 10.39 -3.82 12.57
CA TYR A 739 8.96 -3.68 12.28
C TYR A 739 8.15 -3.50 13.56
N ASN A 740 7.12 -2.63 13.52
CA ASN A 740 6.26 -2.34 14.65
C ASN A 740 4.78 -2.29 14.25
N SER A 741 3.94 -3.01 14.99
CA SER A 741 2.48 -2.77 15.01
C SER A 741 2.14 -1.85 16.18
N VAL A 742 1.45 -0.74 15.90
CA VAL A 742 1.28 0.33 16.90
C VAL A 742 0.58 -0.14 18.18
N THR A 743 -0.38 -1.08 18.09
CA THR A 743 -1.11 -1.57 19.26
C THR A 743 -1.90 -2.85 18.96
N GLY A 744 -2.26 -3.57 20.02
CA GLY A 744 -3.29 -4.62 20.02
C GLY A 744 -2.80 -6.02 19.68
N PHE A 745 -3.73 -6.84 19.19
CA PHE A 745 -3.50 -8.19 18.71
C PHE A 745 -2.85 -8.12 17.34
N SER A 746 -1.61 -8.58 17.23
CA SER A 746 -0.84 -8.51 15.99
C SER A 746 -1.58 -9.25 14.87
N TYR A 747 -1.92 -8.53 13.80
CA TYR A 747 -2.46 -9.05 12.55
C TYR A 747 -3.76 -9.84 12.70
N TYR A 748 -4.68 -9.34 13.53
CA TYR A 748 -5.99 -9.95 13.80
C TYR A 748 -7.03 -9.71 12.69
N TYR A 749 -6.76 -8.71 11.85
CA TYR A 749 -7.53 -8.38 10.65
C TYR A 749 -6.59 -8.18 9.46
N MET A 750 -7.11 -8.36 8.26
CA MET A 750 -6.41 -8.05 7.01
C MET A 750 -7.31 -7.23 6.12
N GLY A 751 -6.79 -6.11 5.61
CA GLY A 751 -7.53 -5.20 4.74
C GLY A 751 -7.01 -5.25 3.30
N HIS A 752 -7.92 -5.16 2.34
CA HIS A 752 -7.63 -5.10 0.90
C HIS A 752 -8.21 -3.84 0.22
N GLY A 753 -8.96 -3.01 0.94
CA GLY A 753 -9.63 -1.82 0.44
C GLY A 753 -11.17 -1.97 0.45
N ASN A 754 -11.85 -0.85 0.73
CA ASN A 754 -13.32 -0.76 0.86
C ASN A 754 -13.92 -1.55 2.04
N GLU A 755 -13.11 -1.86 3.06
CA GLU A 755 -13.62 -2.39 4.32
C GLU A 755 -14.36 -1.31 5.13
N ILE A 756 -15.60 -1.59 5.52
CA ILE A 756 -16.46 -0.73 6.32
C ILE A 756 -16.84 -1.53 7.56
N GLY A 757 -16.31 -1.15 8.72
CA GLY A 757 -16.72 -1.76 9.99
C GLY A 757 -15.87 -1.31 11.17
N TYR A 758 -16.47 -1.37 12.36
CA TYR A 758 -15.82 -1.29 13.67
C TYR A 758 -16.57 -2.13 14.70
N ASP A 759 -15.87 -2.53 15.75
CA ASP A 759 -16.50 -3.09 16.95
C ASP A 759 -16.87 -2.00 17.97
N SER A 760 -17.64 -2.38 19.00
CA SER A 760 -18.03 -1.48 20.08
C SER A 760 -16.85 -0.91 20.87
N SER A 761 -15.70 -1.59 20.86
CA SER A 761 -14.48 -1.19 21.56
C SER A 761 -13.84 0.06 20.95
N ASN A 762 -14.10 0.31 19.67
CA ASN A 762 -13.68 1.48 18.90
C ASN A 762 -14.62 2.70 19.03
N GLY A 763 -15.61 2.66 19.93
CA GLY A 763 -16.58 3.76 20.08
C GLY A 763 -17.72 3.75 19.05
N TYR A 764 -17.84 2.67 18.26
CA TYR A 764 -18.95 2.43 17.34
C TYR A 764 -19.79 1.21 17.81
N PRO A 765 -20.78 1.39 18.71
CA PRO A 765 -21.53 0.27 19.32
C PRO A 765 -22.22 -0.65 18.33
N PHE A 766 -22.62 -0.10 17.17
CA PHE A 766 -23.34 -0.80 16.13
C PHE A 766 -22.57 -0.81 14.79
N SER A 767 -21.27 -0.50 14.78
CA SER A 767 -20.45 -0.31 13.57
C SER A 767 -20.70 1.02 12.83
N ILE A 768 -20.34 1.12 11.55
CA ILE A 768 -20.35 2.39 10.80
C ILE A 768 -21.77 2.74 10.33
N PRO A 769 -22.33 3.89 10.74
CA PRO A 769 -23.63 4.35 10.25
C PRO A 769 -23.52 4.78 8.78
N VAL A 770 -24.38 4.23 7.93
CA VAL A 770 -24.43 4.56 6.49
C VAL A 770 -25.86 4.52 5.95
N ASN A 771 -26.07 5.15 4.81
CA ASN A 771 -27.22 4.91 3.97
C ASN A 771 -27.12 3.52 3.33
N LEU A 772 -28.23 2.78 3.35
CA LEU A 772 -28.32 1.43 2.81
C LEU A 772 -28.66 1.38 1.33
N GLY A 773 -28.70 2.48 0.59
CA GLY A 773 -28.92 2.47 -0.87
C GLY A 773 -27.99 1.49 -1.61
N PRO A 774 -26.69 1.46 -1.30
CA PRO A 774 -25.78 0.47 -1.90
C PRO A 774 -25.96 -0.97 -1.40
N TRP A 775 -26.75 -1.25 -0.36
CA TRP A 775 -26.94 -2.59 0.24
C TRP A 775 -28.39 -3.07 0.26
N SER A 776 -29.33 -2.25 -0.16
CA SER A 776 -30.76 -2.49 -0.05
C SER A 776 -31.51 -1.83 -1.20
N ASN A 777 -32.76 -2.22 -1.37
CA ASN A 777 -33.66 -1.62 -2.36
C ASN A 777 -34.30 -0.29 -1.90
N SER A 778 -33.71 0.37 -0.89
CA SER A 778 -34.18 1.65 -0.35
C SER A 778 -33.00 2.62 -0.27
N THR A 779 -33.07 3.71 -1.02
CA THR A 779 -32.11 4.82 -0.98
C THR A 779 -32.30 5.75 0.23
N GLU A 780 -33.35 5.57 1.03
CA GLU A 780 -33.69 6.45 2.16
C GLU A 780 -33.48 5.80 3.54
N SER A 781 -33.05 4.54 3.58
CA SER A 781 -32.87 3.81 4.84
C SER A 781 -31.44 3.95 5.38
N ALA A 782 -31.25 4.61 6.52
CA ALA A 782 -29.98 4.59 7.25
C ALA A 782 -29.91 3.39 8.21
N SER A 783 -28.75 2.75 8.30
CA SER A 783 -28.46 1.67 9.25
C SER A 783 -26.94 1.57 9.45
N PHE A 784 -26.45 0.42 9.87
CA PHE A 784 -25.03 0.17 10.07
C PHE A 784 -24.50 -0.94 9.16
N ILE A 785 -23.25 -0.79 8.73
CA ILE A 785 -22.53 -1.80 7.95
C ILE A 785 -21.27 -2.23 8.68
N ASP A 786 -21.05 -3.53 8.70
CA ASP A 786 -19.82 -4.18 9.11
C ASP A 786 -19.47 -5.31 8.14
N ASN A 787 -18.46 -5.11 7.29
CA ASN A 787 -17.90 -6.14 6.40
C ASN A 787 -16.50 -6.60 6.83
N VAL A 788 -16.03 -6.13 8.00
CA VAL A 788 -14.75 -6.55 8.61
C VAL A 788 -14.97 -7.75 9.51
N THR A 789 -15.88 -7.59 10.48
CA THR A 789 -16.34 -8.66 11.37
C THR A 789 -17.60 -9.34 10.86
N GLY A 790 -18.36 -8.67 9.98
CA GLY A 790 -19.45 -9.25 9.20
C GLY A 790 -19.04 -9.67 7.79
N TYR A 791 -20.03 -9.99 6.95
CA TYR A 791 -19.80 -10.62 5.66
C TYR A 791 -19.31 -9.65 4.59
N ARG A 792 -18.36 -10.12 3.76
CA ARG A 792 -17.95 -9.47 2.51
C ARG A 792 -19.08 -9.49 1.50
N ASN A 793 -19.20 -8.41 0.72
CA ASN A 793 -20.29 -8.23 -0.23
C ASN A 793 -19.80 -8.10 -1.67
N TYR A 794 -20.50 -8.74 -2.60
CA TYR A 794 -20.35 -8.54 -4.04
C TYR A 794 -21.49 -7.69 -4.59
N VAL A 795 -21.26 -7.07 -5.75
CA VAL A 795 -22.29 -6.31 -6.46
C VAL A 795 -23.14 -7.27 -7.29
N LEU A 796 -24.45 -7.14 -7.21
CA LEU A 796 -25.45 -7.93 -7.94
C LEU A 796 -26.42 -7.01 -8.68
N ASN A 797 -26.92 -7.45 -9.84
CA ASN A 797 -28.03 -6.82 -10.55
C ASN A 797 -29.38 -7.39 -10.08
N LEU A 798 -30.34 -6.55 -9.68
CA LEU A 798 -31.67 -6.96 -9.20
C LEU A 798 -32.63 -7.44 -10.28
N ASP A 799 -32.56 -6.87 -11.48
CA ASP A 799 -33.57 -7.10 -12.52
C ASP A 799 -33.37 -8.43 -13.23
N THR A 800 -32.11 -8.84 -13.34
CA THR A 800 -31.73 -10.15 -13.80
C THR A 800 -30.73 -10.70 -12.81
N PRO A 801 -31.02 -11.80 -12.09
CA PRO A 801 -30.04 -12.49 -11.26
C PRO A 801 -28.97 -13.21 -12.12
N TYR A 802 -28.79 -12.73 -13.35
CA TYR A 802 -27.84 -13.26 -14.30
C TYR A 802 -26.47 -12.70 -13.97
N TRP A 803 -26.28 -11.39 -13.84
CA TRP A 803 -24.95 -10.81 -13.62
C TRP A 803 -24.65 -10.46 -12.16
N TRP A 804 -23.42 -10.75 -11.73
CA TRP A 804 -22.82 -10.26 -10.48
C TRP A 804 -21.32 -9.98 -10.70
N GLY A 805 -20.73 -9.13 -9.86
CA GLY A 805 -19.34 -8.71 -9.99
C GLY A 805 -18.35 -9.81 -9.60
N ILE A 806 -17.71 -10.43 -10.59
CA ILE A 806 -16.64 -11.42 -10.40
C ILE A 806 -15.29 -10.70 -10.42
N THR A 807 -14.89 -10.18 -9.26
CA THR A 807 -13.76 -9.24 -9.13
C THR A 807 -12.41 -9.83 -9.58
N TRP A 808 -12.21 -11.14 -9.35
CA TRP A 808 -11.00 -11.83 -9.80
C TRP A 808 -10.96 -12.08 -11.32
N LEU A 809 -12.01 -11.73 -12.08
CA LEU A 809 -12.00 -11.69 -13.55
C LEU A 809 -12.05 -10.24 -14.10
N GLY A 810 -11.99 -9.22 -13.22
CA GLY A 810 -12.09 -7.82 -13.62
C GLY A 810 -13.50 -7.39 -14.04
N GLU A 811 -14.52 -8.19 -13.70
CA GLU A 811 -15.92 -7.86 -14.04
C GLU A 811 -16.54 -6.95 -12.97
N LEU A 812 -16.52 -5.64 -13.25
CA LEU A 812 -17.06 -4.58 -12.39
C LEU A 812 -18.47 -4.11 -12.80
N TYR A 813 -18.88 -4.38 -14.03
CA TYR A 813 -20.18 -3.97 -14.56
C TYR A 813 -20.64 -4.92 -15.68
N PRO A 814 -21.96 -5.06 -15.93
CA PRO A 814 -22.45 -5.76 -17.10
C PRO A 814 -22.46 -4.86 -18.35
N ASP A 815 -22.24 -5.44 -19.52
CA ASP A 815 -22.05 -4.69 -20.78
C ASP A 815 -23.21 -3.77 -21.14
N HIS A 816 -24.45 -4.14 -20.81
CA HIS A 816 -25.64 -3.32 -21.14
C HIS A 816 -25.70 -1.96 -20.42
N VAL A 817 -24.94 -1.76 -19.34
CA VAL A 817 -24.84 -0.45 -18.64
C VAL A 817 -23.53 0.28 -18.93
N TYR A 818 -22.71 -0.23 -19.84
CA TYR A 818 -21.42 0.37 -20.18
C TYR A 818 -21.59 1.82 -20.64
N ALA A 819 -22.37 2.08 -21.69
CA ALA A 819 -22.59 3.44 -22.19
C ALA A 819 -23.46 4.31 -21.27
N SER A 820 -24.47 3.71 -20.62
CA SER A 820 -25.50 4.45 -19.88
C SER A 820 -25.10 4.80 -18.45
N GLN A 821 -24.19 4.05 -17.82
CA GLN A 821 -23.71 4.30 -16.46
C GLN A 821 -22.18 4.35 -16.38
N TRP A 822 -21.47 3.31 -16.80
CA TRP A 822 -20.03 3.19 -16.54
C TRP A 822 -19.19 4.28 -17.23
N MET A 823 -19.40 4.44 -18.55
CA MET A 823 -18.78 5.46 -19.40
C MET A 823 -19.59 6.73 -19.52
N ALA A 824 -20.77 6.80 -18.89
CA ALA A 824 -21.59 8.00 -18.90
C ALA A 824 -20.82 9.18 -18.31
N LEU A 825 -21.12 10.38 -18.79
CA LEU A 825 -20.51 11.60 -18.26
C LEU A 825 -21.31 12.08 -17.04
N ASP A 826 -20.60 12.48 -16.00
CA ASP A 826 -21.17 13.21 -14.87
C ASP A 826 -21.57 14.64 -15.25
N THR A 827 -22.11 15.38 -14.30
CA THR A 827 -22.58 16.77 -14.51
C THR A 827 -21.47 17.73 -14.96
N ASN A 828 -20.20 17.35 -14.82
CA ASN A 828 -19.03 18.12 -15.21
C ASN A 828 -18.36 17.57 -16.49
N GLY A 829 -18.99 16.63 -17.19
CA GLY A 829 -18.47 16.07 -18.43
C GLY A 829 -17.34 15.06 -18.22
N LYS A 830 -17.19 14.48 -17.02
CA LYS A 830 -16.16 13.47 -16.71
C LYS A 830 -16.75 12.07 -16.63
N VAL A 831 -15.99 11.06 -17.03
CA VAL A 831 -16.47 9.66 -17.06
C VAL A 831 -16.86 9.18 -15.65
N ARG A 832 -18.01 8.54 -15.49
CA ARG A 832 -18.59 8.20 -14.18
C ARG A 832 -17.84 7.11 -13.42
N GLY A 833 -17.54 5.97 -14.06
CA GLY A 833 -16.78 4.87 -13.46
C GLY A 833 -17.45 4.16 -12.27
N ASN A 834 -18.78 4.14 -12.23
CA ASN A 834 -19.58 3.58 -11.14
C ASN A 834 -20.97 3.15 -11.66
N LEU A 835 -21.78 2.51 -10.82
CA LEU A 835 -23.12 2.01 -11.15
C LEU A 835 -24.18 2.61 -10.22
N ASP A 836 -25.41 2.74 -10.73
CA ASP A 836 -26.55 3.23 -9.94
C ASP A 836 -26.98 2.22 -8.86
N CYS A 837 -27.21 2.69 -7.63
CA CYS A 837 -27.73 1.86 -6.55
C CYS A 837 -29.19 2.16 -6.16
N GLY A 838 -29.85 1.17 -5.55
CA GLY A 838 -31.01 1.36 -4.68
C GLY A 838 -32.37 1.79 -5.27
N GLN A 839 -32.59 1.84 -6.59
CA GLN A 839 -33.94 2.15 -7.11
C GLN A 839 -34.88 0.93 -6.93
N ALA A 840 -36.13 1.19 -6.54
CA ALA A 840 -37.17 0.16 -6.42
C ALA A 840 -37.26 -0.66 -7.73
N TYR A 841 -37.39 -2.00 -7.62
CA TYR A 841 -37.49 -2.97 -8.75
C TYR A 841 -37.73 -2.32 -10.11
N GLY A 842 -36.66 -2.16 -10.89
CA GLY A 842 -36.66 -1.42 -12.14
C GLY A 842 -35.26 -1.43 -12.77
N ALA A 843 -35.25 -1.45 -14.12
CA ALA A 843 -34.07 -1.60 -14.96
C ALA A 843 -32.87 -0.76 -14.48
N ASN A 844 -31.75 -1.43 -14.24
CA ASN A 844 -30.42 -0.90 -13.92
C ASN A 844 -30.15 -0.57 -12.44
N SER A 845 -30.72 -1.35 -11.51
CA SER A 845 -30.47 -1.18 -10.08
C SER A 845 -29.46 -2.20 -9.54
N PHE A 846 -28.33 -1.71 -9.03
CA PHE A 846 -27.25 -2.53 -8.44
C PHE A 846 -27.18 -2.39 -6.92
N PHE A 847 -26.71 -3.42 -6.25
CA PHE A 847 -26.51 -3.39 -4.80
C PHE A 847 -25.50 -4.44 -4.36
N ARG A 848 -25.01 -4.26 -3.15
CA ARG A 848 -24.05 -5.10 -2.45
C ARG A 848 -24.81 -6.10 -1.60
N TRP A 849 -24.64 -7.38 -1.89
CA TRP A 849 -25.16 -8.47 -1.06
C TRP A 849 -23.99 -9.30 -0.55
N TRP A 850 -24.12 -9.88 0.65
CA TRP A 850 -23.18 -10.88 1.12
C TRP A 850 -22.97 -11.96 0.06
N ASP A 851 -21.73 -12.36 -0.11
CA ASP A 851 -21.24 -13.30 -1.10
C ASP A 851 -22.03 -14.60 -1.24
N GLU A 852 -22.38 -15.29 -0.14
CA GLU A 852 -23.19 -16.51 -0.23
C GLU A 852 -24.58 -16.25 -0.82
N GLY A 853 -25.20 -15.13 -0.45
CA GLY A 853 -26.50 -14.71 -0.98
C GLY A 853 -26.41 -14.32 -2.45
N THR A 854 -25.38 -13.57 -2.81
CA THR A 854 -25.08 -13.20 -4.21
C THR A 854 -24.93 -14.45 -5.06
N TYR A 855 -24.10 -15.39 -4.62
CA TYR A 855 -23.80 -16.60 -5.37
C TYR A 855 -24.99 -17.56 -5.46
N ALA A 856 -25.72 -17.76 -4.35
CA ALA A 856 -26.86 -18.67 -4.31
C ALA A 856 -28.05 -18.16 -5.15
N SER A 857 -28.20 -16.84 -5.29
CA SER A 857 -29.24 -16.23 -6.13
C SER A 857 -28.84 -16.14 -7.61
N SER A 858 -27.54 -16.23 -7.92
CA SER A 858 -27.01 -16.11 -9.27
C SER A 858 -27.30 -17.32 -10.16
N ALA A 859 -27.55 -17.06 -11.45
CA ALA A 859 -27.56 -18.10 -12.48
C ALA A 859 -26.14 -18.61 -12.82
N PHE A 860 -25.10 -17.81 -12.58
CA PHE A 860 -23.70 -18.12 -12.85
C PHE A 860 -23.03 -18.85 -11.68
N ARG A 861 -23.50 -20.08 -11.43
CA ARG A 861 -22.89 -21.01 -10.47
C ARG A 861 -21.93 -21.96 -11.17
N ALA A 862 -20.98 -22.48 -10.41
CA ALA A 862 -19.97 -23.41 -10.86
C ALA A 862 -20.17 -24.73 -10.11
N TYR A 863 -20.09 -25.84 -10.83
CA TYR A 863 -20.22 -27.17 -10.24
C TYR A 863 -19.19 -27.38 -9.12
N GLY A 864 -19.61 -27.99 -8.01
CA GLY A 864 -18.77 -28.28 -6.85
C GLY A 864 -18.40 -27.08 -5.99
N THR A 865 -18.89 -25.88 -6.31
CA THR A 865 -18.49 -24.64 -5.61
C THR A 865 -19.57 -24.09 -4.71
N LYS A 866 -19.16 -23.62 -3.53
CA LYS A 866 -20.01 -22.86 -2.63
C LYS A 866 -19.25 -21.67 -2.04
N LEU A 867 -19.65 -20.47 -2.44
CA LEU A 867 -19.09 -19.24 -1.87
C LEU A 867 -19.67 -18.99 -0.47
N TYR A 868 -19.06 -19.60 0.55
CA TYR A 868 -19.41 -19.34 1.95
C TYR A 868 -19.07 -17.91 2.36
N SER A 869 -19.86 -17.38 3.30
CA SER A 869 -19.76 -15.96 3.61
C SER A 869 -18.45 -15.53 4.28
N GLY A 870 -17.57 -14.84 3.56
CA GLY A 870 -16.23 -14.47 4.03
C GLY A 870 -16.21 -13.26 4.98
N LEU A 871 -15.25 -13.23 5.91
CA LEU A 871 -14.95 -12.11 6.82
C LEU A 871 -13.56 -11.53 6.50
N GLN A 872 -13.14 -10.46 7.19
CA GLN A 872 -11.76 -9.93 7.13
C GLN A 872 -11.03 -10.04 8.48
N ARG A 873 -11.37 -11.10 9.21
CA ARG A 873 -10.84 -11.40 10.54
C ARG A 873 -10.00 -12.67 10.46
N THR A 874 -8.70 -12.53 10.66
CA THR A 874 -7.78 -13.67 10.77
C THR A 874 -7.85 -14.31 12.17
N GLY A 875 -8.27 -13.52 13.17
CA GLY A 875 -8.45 -13.99 14.54
C GLY A 875 -7.12 -14.30 15.23
N SER A 876 -7.16 -15.12 16.29
CA SER A 876 -5.96 -15.42 17.08
C SER A 876 -4.88 -16.19 16.32
N LYS A 877 -5.25 -16.77 15.18
CA LYS A 877 -4.37 -17.55 14.31
C LYS A 877 -3.58 -16.67 13.35
N GLY A 878 -3.98 -15.41 13.14
CA GLY A 878 -3.30 -14.47 12.26
C GLY A 878 -1.85 -14.23 12.66
N CYS A 879 -1.58 -13.96 13.94
CA CYS A 879 -0.21 -13.82 14.43
C CYS A 879 0.61 -15.11 14.28
N THR A 880 0.01 -16.27 14.55
CA THR A 880 0.70 -17.56 14.40
C THR A 880 1.08 -17.84 12.94
N SER A 881 0.19 -17.51 12.01
CA SER A 881 0.44 -17.61 10.56
C SER A 881 1.51 -16.62 10.10
N PHE A 882 1.47 -15.38 10.58
CA PHE A 882 2.48 -14.37 10.26
C PHE A 882 3.88 -14.77 10.72
N PHE A 883 4.03 -15.08 12.01
CA PHE A 883 5.34 -15.43 12.56
C PHE A 883 5.82 -16.78 12.02
N ASN A 884 4.93 -17.76 11.82
CA ASN A 884 5.29 -19.10 11.33
C ASN A 884 6.50 -19.72 12.04
N VAL A 885 6.56 -19.57 13.37
CA VAL A 885 7.72 -19.99 14.18
C VAL A 885 7.62 -21.41 14.68
N SER A 886 8.76 -22.07 14.85
CA SER A 886 8.90 -23.29 15.64
C SER A 886 10.09 -23.14 16.58
N ASN A 887 9.82 -22.77 17.83
CA ASN A 887 10.85 -22.51 18.84
C ASN A 887 11.31 -23.80 19.56
N THR A 888 11.49 -23.74 20.89
CA THR A 888 12.00 -24.83 21.75
C THR A 888 11.22 -26.14 21.68
N SER A 889 10.01 -26.13 21.15
CA SER A 889 9.23 -27.31 20.80
C SER A 889 8.79 -27.22 19.33
N PRO A 890 8.75 -28.34 18.59
CA PRO A 890 8.07 -28.41 17.29
C PRO A 890 6.59 -28.01 17.36
N ALA A 891 6.02 -27.99 18.57
CA ALA A 891 4.66 -27.57 18.81
C ALA A 891 4.50 -26.09 19.22
N GLY A 892 5.60 -25.37 19.44
CA GLY A 892 5.64 -24.02 19.98
C GLY A 892 5.33 -22.94 18.95
N THR A 893 4.32 -22.12 19.21
CA THR A 893 3.82 -21.04 18.35
C THR A 893 3.93 -19.69 19.04
N PHE A 894 3.97 -18.62 18.25
CA PHE A 894 3.64 -17.28 18.73
C PHE A 894 2.12 -17.12 18.91
N THR A 895 1.67 -16.62 20.06
CA THR A 895 0.26 -16.25 20.29
C THR A 895 0.09 -15.04 21.20
N HIS A 896 -0.94 -14.23 20.98
CA HIS A 896 -1.48 -13.34 22.01
C HIS A 896 -2.52 -14.05 22.88
N ASN A 897 -2.57 -13.67 24.15
CA ASN A 897 -3.57 -14.08 25.11
C ASN A 897 -4.67 -13.01 25.24
N PHE A 898 -5.92 -13.44 25.36
CA PHE A 898 -7.03 -12.56 25.72
C PHE A 898 -7.03 -12.32 27.23
N SER A 899 -6.26 -11.34 27.68
CA SER A 899 -6.21 -10.96 29.09
C SER A 899 -6.34 -9.46 29.24
N GLY A 900 -7.29 -9.01 30.06
CA GLY A 900 -7.41 -7.61 30.44
C GLY A 900 -6.64 -7.36 31.74
N GLY A 901 -6.14 -6.14 31.90
CA GLY A 901 -5.37 -5.75 33.07
C GLY A 901 -4.38 -4.65 32.71
N ASP A 902 -3.56 -4.30 33.69
CA ASP A 902 -2.52 -3.32 33.54
C ASP A 902 -1.17 -4.01 33.34
N GLY A 903 -0.44 -3.60 32.31
CA GLY A 903 0.98 -3.88 32.17
C GLY A 903 1.80 -2.93 33.03
N TRP A 904 2.94 -3.39 33.52
CA TRP A 904 3.89 -2.59 34.30
C TRP A 904 5.20 -2.40 33.55
N LEU A 905 5.76 -1.20 33.66
CA LEU A 905 6.99 -0.84 32.99
C LEU A 905 8.14 -1.73 33.50
N ALA A 906 8.81 -2.41 32.58
CA ALA A 906 9.99 -3.23 32.87
C ALA A 906 11.28 -2.41 32.68
N ASP A 907 12.44 -2.99 33.00
CA ASP A 907 13.73 -2.27 33.00
C ASP A 907 14.02 -1.60 31.65
N ALA A 908 13.85 -2.30 30.52
CA ALA A 908 14.01 -1.71 29.19
C ALA A 908 13.05 -0.53 28.93
N GLY A 909 11.83 -0.62 29.47
CA GLY A 909 10.86 0.48 29.41
C GLY A 909 11.27 1.70 30.24
N THR A 910 11.99 1.52 31.35
CA THR A 910 12.52 2.65 32.14
C THR A 910 13.61 3.42 31.39
N TYR A 911 14.42 2.73 30.58
CA TYR A 911 15.44 3.37 29.75
C TYR A 911 14.85 4.23 28.63
N LEU A 912 13.71 3.83 28.05
CA LEU A 912 12.97 4.68 27.10
C LEU A 912 12.63 6.05 27.71
N ALA A 913 12.21 6.07 28.97
CA ALA A 913 11.84 7.32 29.63
C ALA A 913 13.07 8.21 29.89
N SER A 914 14.19 7.61 30.32
CA SER A 914 15.42 8.35 30.66
C SER A 914 16.22 8.80 29.43
N ASN A 915 16.28 7.98 28.38
CA ASN A 915 17.21 8.19 27.26
C ASN A 915 16.74 9.25 26.26
N TYR A 916 15.44 9.53 26.22
CA TYR A 916 14.81 10.43 25.24
C TYR A 916 14.09 11.62 25.90
N ASN A 917 14.25 11.81 27.22
CA ASN A 917 13.58 12.84 28.02
C ASN A 917 12.04 12.84 27.81
N PHE A 918 11.47 11.64 27.78
CA PHE A 918 10.07 11.42 27.47
C PHE A 918 9.35 10.76 28.66
N SER A 919 8.21 11.33 29.08
CA SER A 919 7.44 10.72 30.16
C SER A 919 6.63 9.55 29.64
N ILE A 920 6.96 8.34 30.12
CA ILE A 920 6.22 7.11 29.84
C ILE A 920 5.51 6.68 31.13
N PRO A 921 4.22 6.29 31.09
CA PRO A 921 3.51 5.89 32.29
C PRO A 921 4.10 4.59 32.86
N SER A 922 4.25 4.52 34.18
CA SER A 922 4.76 3.32 34.87
C SER A 922 3.85 2.11 34.73
N SER A 923 2.61 2.33 34.29
CA SER A 923 1.64 1.29 33.99
C SER A 923 0.69 1.75 32.89
N THR A 924 0.24 0.83 32.04
CA THR A 924 -0.72 1.08 30.97
C THR A 924 -1.66 -0.11 30.81
N PRO A 925 -2.92 0.08 30.39
CA PRO A 925 -3.79 -1.03 30.05
C PRO A 925 -3.19 -1.90 28.92
N VAL A 926 -3.11 -3.19 29.17
CA VAL A 926 -2.63 -4.21 28.23
C VAL A 926 -3.72 -5.27 28.12
N SER A 927 -4.34 -5.35 26.95
CA SER A 927 -5.42 -6.29 26.68
C SER A 927 -4.98 -7.53 25.88
N ARG A 928 -3.74 -7.51 25.37
CA ARG A 928 -3.22 -8.48 24.39
C ARG A 928 -1.78 -8.88 24.70
N PRO A 929 -1.44 -9.34 25.92
CA PRO A 929 -0.10 -9.85 26.18
C PRO A 929 0.22 -11.04 25.26
N PHE A 930 1.49 -11.26 24.94
CA PHE A 930 1.93 -12.34 24.04
C PHE A 930 2.92 -13.30 24.68
N VAL A 931 3.05 -14.47 24.05
CA VAL A 931 4.01 -15.53 24.40
C VAL A 931 4.59 -16.13 23.11
N LEU A 932 5.84 -16.61 23.19
CA LEU A 932 6.58 -17.14 22.03
C LEU A 932 6.54 -18.67 21.90
N ASP A 933 6.07 -19.40 22.92
CA ASP A 933 6.06 -20.87 22.94
C ASP A 933 4.71 -21.39 23.46
N SER A 934 3.65 -21.11 22.70
CA SER A 934 2.28 -21.58 22.97
C SER A 934 1.95 -22.79 22.11
N SER A 935 1.21 -23.76 22.65
CA SER A 935 0.73 -24.92 21.89
C SER A 935 -0.65 -24.71 21.25
N THR A 936 -1.20 -23.51 21.31
CA THR A 936 -2.59 -23.17 20.90
C THR A 936 -2.64 -22.38 19.60
N SER A 937 -3.84 -22.13 19.07
CA SER A 937 -4.10 -21.25 17.91
C SER A 937 -3.32 -21.57 16.62
N LYS A 938 -2.96 -22.84 16.42
CA LYS A 938 -2.35 -23.29 15.16
C LYS A 938 -3.36 -23.19 14.02
N PRO A 939 -3.02 -22.50 12.92
CA PRO A 939 -3.82 -22.54 11.72
C PRO A 939 -3.57 -23.84 10.95
N GLU A 940 -4.25 -24.06 9.83
CA GLU A 940 -4.23 -25.35 9.13
C GLU A 940 -3.03 -25.51 8.21
N GLU A 941 -2.61 -24.43 7.54
CA GLU A 941 -1.40 -24.34 6.70
C GLU A 941 -0.14 -24.79 7.43
N TRP A 942 -0.15 -24.73 8.75
CA TRP A 942 0.93 -25.20 9.58
C TRP A 942 1.28 -26.67 9.34
N ASN A 943 0.39 -27.47 8.76
CA ASN A 943 0.68 -28.89 8.48
C ASN A 943 1.02 -29.16 7.01
N TYR A 944 1.16 -28.11 6.19
CA TYR A 944 1.38 -28.22 4.74
C TYR A 944 2.63 -27.46 4.32
N ASP A 945 3.32 -27.97 3.31
CA ASP A 945 4.48 -27.32 2.70
C ASP A 945 4.01 -26.09 1.90
N PRO A 946 4.83 -25.02 1.77
CA PRO A 946 6.17 -24.88 2.37
C PRO A 946 6.14 -24.49 3.86
N TYR A 947 4.98 -24.15 4.43
CA TYR A 947 4.93 -23.60 5.79
C TYR A 947 5.44 -24.57 6.85
N ALA A 948 5.14 -25.86 6.72
CA ALA A 948 5.56 -26.91 7.63
C ALA A 948 7.08 -27.14 7.64
N THR A 949 7.75 -26.93 6.51
CA THR A 949 9.22 -27.08 6.36
C THR A 949 9.96 -25.78 6.65
N ASP A 950 9.40 -24.63 6.27
CA ASP A 950 10.09 -23.33 6.28
C ASP A 950 9.70 -22.53 7.54
N ARG A 951 10.02 -23.09 8.70
CA ARG A 951 9.72 -22.48 10.00
C ARG A 951 10.82 -21.53 10.44
N TYR A 952 10.38 -20.35 10.86
CA TYR A 952 11.26 -19.33 11.42
C TYR A 952 11.49 -19.60 12.92
N THR A 953 12.43 -18.89 13.51
CA THR A 953 12.69 -18.94 14.96
C THR A 953 12.52 -17.55 15.57
N ALA A 954 11.87 -17.45 16.74
CA ALA A 954 11.68 -16.19 17.46
C ALA A 954 12.25 -16.24 18.88
N SER A 955 13.00 -15.20 19.26
CA SER A 955 13.60 -14.99 20.58
C SER A 955 13.17 -13.64 21.16
N LEU A 956 12.82 -13.58 22.45
CA LEU A 956 12.55 -12.32 23.13
C LEU A 956 13.87 -11.65 23.50
N VAL A 957 14.13 -10.47 22.95
CA VAL A 957 15.34 -9.67 23.23
C VAL A 957 15.10 -8.82 24.48
N HIS A 958 14.02 -8.03 24.49
CA HIS A 958 13.67 -7.16 25.61
C HIS A 958 12.17 -7.10 25.88
N THR A 959 11.82 -6.77 27.12
CA THR A 959 10.44 -6.47 27.55
C THR A 959 10.34 -5.01 27.96
N PHE A 960 9.43 -4.25 27.34
CA PHE A 960 9.13 -2.87 27.68
C PHE A 960 8.02 -2.78 28.74
N TYR A 961 6.95 -3.53 28.54
CA TYR A 961 5.88 -3.72 29.53
C TYR A 961 5.69 -5.20 29.80
N ALA A 962 5.75 -5.59 31.07
CA ALA A 962 5.43 -6.94 31.51
C ALA A 962 3.95 -7.05 31.92
N HIS A 963 3.38 -8.25 31.82
CA HIS A 963 2.00 -8.53 32.17
C HIS A 963 1.90 -9.90 32.88
N GLY A 964 0.85 -10.13 33.68
CA GLY A 964 0.70 -11.37 34.45
C GLY A 964 0.59 -12.63 33.58
N ASP A 965 0.10 -12.45 32.35
CA ASP A 965 -0.17 -13.52 31.37
C ASP A 965 0.80 -13.53 30.18
N GLY A 966 1.99 -12.93 30.33
CA GLY A 966 3.04 -12.91 29.30
C GLY A 966 3.71 -11.55 29.15
N THR A 967 4.17 -11.25 27.94
CA THR A 967 4.82 -9.97 27.63
C THR A 967 3.77 -8.98 27.13
N GLY A 968 3.65 -7.82 27.77
CA GLY A 968 2.71 -6.78 27.35
C GLY A 968 3.19 -5.99 26.14
N SER A 969 4.48 -5.64 26.10
CA SER A 969 5.17 -5.10 24.93
C SER A 969 6.64 -5.50 24.98
N GLY A 970 7.22 -5.87 23.84
CA GLY A 970 8.62 -6.31 23.78
C GLY A 970 9.19 -6.40 22.36
N LEU A 971 10.51 -6.50 22.30
CA LEU A 971 11.31 -6.68 21.08
C LEU A 971 11.59 -8.16 20.86
N VAL A 972 11.24 -8.67 19.69
CA VAL A 972 11.42 -10.07 19.29
C VAL A 972 12.40 -10.12 18.11
N GLU A 973 13.48 -10.88 18.26
CA GLU A 973 14.36 -11.25 17.15
C GLU A 973 13.72 -12.41 16.39
N PHE A 974 13.76 -12.34 15.07
CA PHE A 974 13.03 -13.23 14.19
C PHE A 974 13.90 -13.71 13.02
N LYS A 975 14.36 -14.97 13.11
CA LYS A 975 15.35 -15.58 12.20
C LYS A 975 14.70 -16.45 11.12
N ASN A 976 15.24 -16.39 9.91
CA ASN A 976 14.84 -17.29 8.81
C ASN A 976 15.20 -18.76 9.10
N PRO A 977 14.57 -19.72 8.38
CA PRO A 977 14.74 -21.16 8.66
C PRO A 977 16.18 -21.67 8.55
N ASP A 978 16.97 -21.08 7.65
CA ASP A 978 18.39 -21.38 7.43
C ASP A 978 19.33 -20.61 8.37
N GLU A 979 18.79 -19.74 9.24
CA GLU A 979 19.53 -18.88 10.16
C GLU A 979 20.67 -18.11 9.46
N THR A 980 20.37 -17.45 8.34
CA THR A 980 21.29 -16.57 7.61
C THR A 980 20.97 -15.09 7.79
N SER A 981 19.75 -14.75 8.23
CA SER A 981 19.31 -13.38 8.48
C SER A 981 18.25 -13.31 9.59
N ALA A 982 18.12 -12.13 10.21
CA ALA A 982 17.06 -11.86 11.18
C ALA A 982 16.44 -10.48 10.97
N GLY A 983 15.12 -10.41 11.15
CA GLY A 983 14.40 -9.17 11.36
C GLY A 983 14.05 -8.98 12.84
N TYR A 984 13.65 -7.78 13.21
CA TYR A 984 13.29 -7.42 14.58
C TYR A 984 11.86 -6.90 14.64
N VAL A 985 11.00 -7.54 15.44
CA VAL A 985 9.58 -7.19 15.52
C VAL A 985 9.24 -6.71 16.91
N ILE A 986 8.72 -5.49 16.99
CA ILE A 986 8.14 -4.92 18.21
C ILE A 986 6.68 -5.34 18.27
N VAL A 987 6.33 -6.10 19.29
CA VAL A 987 4.97 -6.55 19.53
C VAL A 987 4.37 -5.72 20.66
N ASN A 988 3.27 -5.00 20.38
CA ASN A 988 2.61 -4.12 21.34
C ASN A 988 1.20 -4.61 21.72
N GLY A 989 1.07 -5.29 22.85
CA GLY A 989 -0.22 -5.75 23.40
C GLY A 989 -1.07 -4.67 24.10
N VAL A 990 -0.69 -3.40 23.95
CA VAL A 990 -1.35 -2.23 24.55
C VAL A 990 -2.82 -2.14 24.10
N SER A 991 -3.70 -1.70 25.00
CA SER A 991 -5.14 -1.56 24.71
C SER A 991 -5.45 -0.42 23.73
N GLN A 992 -6.62 -0.52 23.11
CA GLN A 992 -7.15 0.39 22.09
C GLN A 992 -7.11 1.89 22.44
N THR A 993 -7.20 2.73 21.39
CA THR A 993 -7.16 4.19 21.49
C THR A 993 -8.15 4.78 22.51
N THR A 994 -9.35 4.21 22.64
CA THR A 994 -10.36 4.71 23.60
C THR A 994 -9.98 4.49 25.06
N SER A 995 -9.05 3.58 25.35
CA SER A 995 -8.54 3.32 26.70
C SER A 995 -7.19 3.98 26.95
N SER A 996 -6.25 3.83 26.01
CA SER A 996 -4.86 4.26 26.19
C SER A 996 -4.57 5.67 25.63
N GLY A 997 -5.41 6.14 24.71
CA GLY A 997 -5.27 7.42 24.00
C GLY A 997 -4.32 7.35 22.78
N SER A 998 -4.73 7.94 21.65
CA SER A 998 -3.95 7.91 20.39
C SER A 998 -2.55 8.49 20.56
N SER A 999 -2.43 9.57 21.35
CA SER A 999 -1.15 10.26 21.57
C SER A 999 -0.14 9.35 22.26
N PHE A 1000 -0.55 8.58 23.28
CA PHE A 1000 0.34 7.66 23.97
C PHE A 1000 0.79 6.54 23.04
N ILE A 1001 -0.14 5.89 22.34
CA ILE A 1001 0.15 4.78 21.41
C ILE A 1001 1.21 5.20 20.40
N VAL A 1002 0.98 6.31 19.68
CA VAL A 1002 1.91 6.81 18.66
C VAL A 1002 3.28 7.14 19.24
N LYS A 1003 3.32 7.87 20.36
CA LYS A 1003 4.58 8.25 21.02
C LYS A 1003 5.36 7.02 21.48
N PHE A 1004 4.68 6.05 22.08
CA PHE A 1004 5.30 4.82 22.53
C PHE A 1004 5.83 4.00 21.35
N SER A 1005 5.07 3.87 20.26
CA SER A 1005 5.52 3.16 19.05
C SER A 1005 6.79 3.78 18.46
N LEU A 1006 6.88 5.11 18.35
CA LEU A 1006 8.08 5.79 17.84
C LEU A 1006 9.29 5.61 18.76
N LEU A 1007 9.10 5.74 20.08
CA LEU A 1007 10.18 5.58 21.06
C LEU A 1007 10.70 4.13 21.08
N THR A 1008 9.80 3.15 21.11
CA THR A 1008 10.18 1.74 21.03
C THR A 1008 10.86 1.42 19.70
N MET A 1009 10.42 2.00 18.58
CA MET A 1009 11.04 1.80 17.27
C MET A 1009 12.51 2.21 17.27
N LEU A 1010 12.80 3.45 17.64
CA LEU A 1010 14.16 3.97 17.65
C LEU A 1010 15.05 3.25 18.68
N HIS A 1011 14.52 2.95 19.85
CA HIS A 1011 15.29 2.26 20.88
C HIS A 1011 15.56 0.80 20.52
N SER A 1012 14.58 0.09 19.94
CA SER A 1012 14.76 -1.28 19.47
C SER A 1012 15.77 -1.39 18.35
N PHE A 1013 15.89 -0.39 17.48
CA PHE A 1013 16.98 -0.32 16.51
C PHE A 1013 18.36 -0.32 17.20
N PHE A 1014 18.49 0.37 18.34
CA PHE A 1014 19.73 0.38 19.11
C PHE A 1014 19.99 -0.94 19.83
N GLU A 1015 18.98 -1.51 20.48
CA GLU A 1015 19.10 -2.80 21.16
C GLU A 1015 19.40 -3.95 20.18
N ALA A 1016 18.85 -3.88 18.97
CA ALA A 1016 19.16 -4.81 17.89
C ALA A 1016 20.62 -4.73 17.41
N GLY A 1017 21.37 -3.69 17.80
CA GLY A 1017 22.80 -3.54 17.51
C GLY A 1017 23.76 -4.21 18.50
N ASP A 1018 23.23 -4.89 19.52
CA ASP A 1018 24.05 -5.57 20.54
C ASP A 1018 24.99 -6.60 19.90
N GLY A 1019 26.27 -6.52 20.25
CA GLY A 1019 27.32 -7.45 19.84
C GLY A 1019 27.07 -8.90 20.24
N SER A 1020 26.18 -9.15 21.21
CA SER A 1020 25.76 -10.49 21.61
C SER A 1020 24.80 -11.17 20.60
N LEU A 1021 24.13 -10.39 19.74
CA LEU A 1021 23.18 -10.90 18.76
C LEU A 1021 23.89 -11.38 17.48
N PRO A 1022 23.55 -12.56 16.94
CA PRO A 1022 24.23 -13.12 15.77
C PRO A 1022 23.98 -12.31 14.49
N PHE A 1023 22.79 -11.73 14.33
CA PHE A 1023 22.37 -10.96 13.15
C PHE A 1023 22.12 -9.49 13.50
N ARG A 1024 23.00 -8.92 14.32
CA ARG A 1024 22.84 -7.55 14.84
C ARG A 1024 22.79 -6.49 13.75
N ILE A 1025 22.04 -5.44 14.02
CA ILE A 1025 22.01 -4.21 13.21
C ILE A 1025 23.31 -3.45 13.42
N LYS A 1026 23.97 -3.08 12.33
CA LYS A 1026 25.18 -2.26 12.43
C LYS A 1026 24.81 -0.79 12.51
N MET A 1027 25.24 -0.12 13.57
CA MET A 1027 24.79 1.22 13.94
C MET A 1027 25.47 2.33 13.12
N PRO A 1028 24.82 3.48 12.85
CA PRO A 1028 25.47 4.63 12.20
C PRO A 1028 26.38 5.37 13.18
N ALA A 1029 27.66 5.58 12.87
CA ALA A 1029 28.60 6.33 13.72
C ALA A 1029 28.30 7.82 13.77
N ARG A 1030 28.48 8.50 14.90
CA ARG A 1030 28.43 9.97 14.99
C ARG A 1030 29.67 10.57 14.31
N VAL A 1031 29.49 11.46 13.34
CA VAL A 1031 30.59 12.18 12.66
C VAL A 1031 30.76 13.59 13.22
N GLU A 1032 32.00 14.06 13.34
CA GLU A 1032 32.32 15.41 13.81
C GLU A 1032 33.49 16.02 13.03
N ILE A 1033 33.23 17.17 12.40
CA ILE A 1033 34.26 18.03 11.78
C ILE A 1033 35.08 18.67 12.89
N LEU A 1034 36.37 18.36 12.92
CA LEU A 1034 37.34 18.90 13.87
C LEU A 1034 37.97 20.21 13.39
N THR A 1035 38.17 20.36 12.08
CA THR A 1035 38.76 21.55 11.45
C THR A 1035 38.33 21.60 9.98
N PRO A 1036 38.04 22.77 9.38
CA PRO A 1036 37.89 24.08 10.02
C PRO A 1036 36.66 24.17 10.91
N THR A 1037 36.74 25.02 11.94
CA THR A 1037 35.62 25.39 12.81
C THR A 1037 35.24 26.85 12.56
N GLU A 1038 34.17 27.34 13.17
CA GLU A 1038 33.74 28.73 13.06
C GLU A 1038 34.77 29.77 13.51
N ILE A 1039 35.74 29.37 14.35
CA ILE A 1039 36.82 30.22 14.83
C ILE A 1039 38.14 30.02 14.06
N SER A 1040 38.15 29.14 13.06
CA SER A 1040 39.34 28.95 12.22
C SER A 1040 39.57 30.19 11.36
N GLU A 1041 40.73 30.84 11.55
CA GLU A 1041 41.15 31.98 10.73
C GLU A 1041 41.64 31.47 9.36
N LEU A 1042 40.87 31.73 8.31
CA LEU A 1042 41.19 31.34 6.93
C LEU A 1042 41.54 32.59 6.10
N ASP A 1043 42.79 33.06 6.21
CA ASP A 1043 43.30 34.24 5.50
C ASP A 1043 43.98 33.86 4.17
N ASN A 1044 43.38 34.33 3.08
CA ASN A 1044 43.72 34.03 1.70
C ASN A 1044 44.14 32.56 1.41
N PRO A 1045 43.34 31.55 1.82
CA PRO A 1045 43.70 30.15 1.61
C PRO A 1045 43.55 29.76 0.12
N GLU A 1046 44.56 29.17 -0.49
CA GLU A 1046 44.37 28.45 -1.77
C GLU A 1046 43.80 27.03 -1.55
N LEU A 1047 43.96 26.52 -0.32
CA LEU A 1047 43.58 25.18 0.11
C LEU A 1047 43.08 25.25 1.56
N VAL A 1048 41.97 24.56 1.86
CA VAL A 1048 41.44 24.38 3.22
C VAL A 1048 41.45 22.90 3.55
N THR A 1049 42.27 22.49 4.52
CA THR A 1049 42.29 21.10 4.99
C THR A 1049 41.11 20.86 5.94
N ILE A 1050 40.26 19.91 5.55
CA ILE A 1050 39.11 19.44 6.33
C ILE A 1050 39.53 18.19 7.09
N GLN A 1051 39.30 18.17 8.40
CA GLN A 1051 39.53 17.03 9.27
C GLN A 1051 38.24 16.67 10.01
N TRP A 1052 37.93 15.39 10.08
CA TRP A 1052 36.80 14.87 10.84
C TRP A 1052 37.15 13.55 11.51
N ASP A 1053 36.36 13.19 12.50
CA ASP A 1053 36.50 11.95 13.27
C ASP A 1053 35.12 11.30 13.45
N VAL A 1054 35.13 10.01 13.73
CA VAL A 1054 33.92 9.20 13.93
C VAL A 1054 33.89 8.62 15.35
N TYR A 1055 32.71 8.63 15.94
CA TYR A 1055 32.47 8.13 17.28
C TYR A 1055 31.31 7.14 17.27
N TRP A 1056 31.51 5.95 17.82
CA TRP A 1056 30.47 4.93 17.96
C TRP A 1056 29.53 5.26 19.14
N ALA A 1057 28.78 6.35 18.98
CA ALA A 1057 27.85 6.89 19.97
C ALA A 1057 26.64 7.51 19.27
N ARG A 1058 25.57 7.76 20.03
CA ARG A 1058 24.42 8.54 19.55
C ARG A 1058 24.80 9.98 19.28
N TRP A 1059 23.94 10.69 18.57
CA TRP A 1059 24.03 12.14 18.30
C TRP A 1059 24.34 12.97 19.56
N ASP A 1060 23.85 12.56 20.73
CA ASP A 1060 24.06 13.24 22.02
C ASP A 1060 25.34 12.81 22.77
N GLY A 1061 26.20 12.01 22.12
CA GLY A 1061 27.47 11.51 22.67
C GLY A 1061 27.31 10.42 23.73
N LYS A 1062 26.09 9.92 23.97
CA LYS A 1062 25.85 8.78 24.85
C LYS A 1062 25.92 7.46 24.08
N ASP A 1063 26.08 6.37 24.81
CA ASP A 1063 25.96 5.01 24.28
C ASP A 1063 24.62 4.79 23.55
N TYR A 1064 24.61 3.92 22.54
CA TYR A 1064 23.41 3.57 21.77
C TYR A 1064 22.30 2.97 22.65
N ALA A 1065 22.67 2.01 23.48
CA ALA A 1065 21.79 1.38 24.46
C ALA A 1065 22.57 1.08 25.75
N PRO A 1066 21.87 0.84 26.88
CA PRO A 1066 22.51 0.47 28.14
C PRO A 1066 23.43 -0.74 27.99
N GLY A 1067 24.69 -0.62 28.42
CA GLY A 1067 25.68 -1.70 28.32
C GLY A 1067 26.53 -1.68 27.05
N MET A 1068 26.31 -0.73 26.14
CA MET A 1068 27.08 -0.58 24.89
C MET A 1068 28.26 0.41 24.98
N SER A 1069 28.80 0.68 26.16
CA SER A 1069 29.85 1.70 26.38
C SER A 1069 31.20 1.41 25.72
N SER A 1070 31.41 0.19 25.22
CA SER A 1070 32.62 -0.22 24.47
C SER A 1070 32.29 -0.63 23.04
N HIS A 1071 31.14 -0.22 22.51
CA HIS A 1071 30.73 -0.53 21.16
C HIS A 1071 31.69 0.12 20.17
N VAL A 1072 32.24 -0.69 19.27
CA VAL A 1072 33.08 -0.25 18.16
C VAL A 1072 32.77 -1.13 16.97
N GLU A 1073 32.84 -0.54 15.79
CA GLU A 1073 32.67 -1.22 14.51
C GLU A 1073 33.89 -0.95 13.62
N ASP A 1074 33.99 -1.69 12.52
CA ASP A 1074 35.02 -1.48 11.52
C ASP A 1074 34.76 -0.17 10.75
N GLU A 1075 35.68 0.79 10.89
CA GLU A 1075 35.63 2.09 10.20
C GLU A 1075 35.90 1.97 8.70
N SER A 1076 36.55 0.87 8.23
CA SER A 1076 36.73 0.64 6.78
C SER A 1076 35.43 0.42 6.01
N GLU A 1077 34.31 0.23 6.72
CA GLU A 1077 32.97 0.19 6.15
C GLU A 1077 32.34 1.59 6.03
N MET A 1078 33.02 2.68 6.37
CA MET A 1078 32.48 4.04 6.30
C MET A 1078 32.82 4.72 4.96
N GLU A 1079 31.86 5.49 4.47
CA GLU A 1079 31.95 6.26 3.23
C GLU A 1079 31.43 7.68 3.46
N TYR A 1080 32.20 8.68 3.03
CA TYR A 1080 31.92 10.08 3.26
C TYR A 1080 31.52 10.81 1.97
N VAL A 1081 30.49 11.64 2.07
CA VAL A 1081 30.14 12.63 1.06
C VAL A 1081 30.40 14.01 1.63
N ILE A 1082 31.34 14.75 1.02
CA ILE A 1082 31.77 16.07 1.47
C ILE A 1082 31.19 17.10 0.51
N MET A 1083 30.48 18.08 1.07
CA MET A 1083 29.75 19.07 0.31
C MET A 1083 29.80 20.43 0.98
N TYR A 1084 29.60 21.49 0.21
CA TYR A 1084 29.62 22.85 0.71
C TYR A 1084 28.51 23.70 0.07
N SER A 1085 28.18 24.81 0.72
CA SER A 1085 27.18 25.77 0.24
C SER A 1085 27.72 27.20 0.29
N ARG A 1086 27.41 27.96 -0.75
CA ARG A 1086 27.77 29.38 -0.91
C ARG A 1086 26.64 30.34 -0.56
N ASP A 1087 25.42 29.83 -0.37
CA ASP A 1087 24.17 30.59 -0.28
C ASP A 1087 23.36 30.25 0.98
N GLY A 1088 24.08 29.94 2.07
CA GLY A 1088 23.47 29.67 3.37
C GLY A 1088 22.70 28.35 3.44
N GLY A 1089 23.01 27.38 2.56
CA GLY A 1089 22.41 26.05 2.53
C GLY A 1089 21.25 25.89 1.56
N THR A 1090 21.01 26.87 0.68
CA THR A 1090 19.95 26.79 -0.34
C THR A 1090 20.33 25.83 -1.46
N SER A 1091 21.60 25.87 -1.88
CA SER A 1091 22.20 24.90 -2.82
C SER A 1091 23.47 24.31 -2.23
N TRP A 1092 23.75 23.06 -2.61
CA TRP A 1092 24.90 22.28 -2.15
C TRP A 1092 25.71 21.79 -3.34
N LEU A 1093 27.03 21.81 -3.19
CA LEU A 1093 27.98 21.43 -4.22
C LEU A 1093 28.99 20.42 -3.64
N HIS A 1094 29.42 19.46 -4.45
CA HIS A 1094 30.51 18.56 -4.10
C HIS A 1094 31.84 19.30 -4.06
N VAL A 1095 32.66 19.05 -3.02
CA VAL A 1095 33.97 19.72 -2.87
C VAL A 1095 35.00 19.27 -3.91
N GLN A 1096 34.77 18.13 -4.56
CA GLN A 1096 35.68 17.53 -5.54
C GLN A 1096 35.68 18.30 -6.88
N ASP A 1097 34.52 18.75 -7.35
CA ASP A 1097 34.36 19.30 -8.71
C ASP A 1097 33.29 20.40 -8.89
N ASP A 1098 32.70 20.90 -7.81
CA ASP A 1098 31.61 21.88 -7.83
C ASP A 1098 30.31 21.40 -8.52
N SER A 1099 30.13 20.10 -8.73
CA SER A 1099 28.85 19.55 -9.21
C SER A 1099 27.76 19.63 -8.14
N VAL A 1100 26.49 19.71 -8.55
CA VAL A 1100 25.34 19.83 -7.63
C VAL A 1100 25.21 18.59 -6.76
N ALA A 1101 25.15 18.81 -5.45
CA ALA A 1101 24.92 17.79 -4.43
C ALA A 1101 23.50 17.90 -3.85
N THR A 1102 22.92 16.77 -3.46
CA THR A 1102 21.63 16.70 -2.76
C THR A 1102 21.86 16.22 -1.33
N ILE A 1103 21.40 16.98 -0.34
CA ILE A 1103 21.52 16.59 1.08
C ILE A 1103 20.80 15.26 1.33
N GLY A 1104 21.44 14.37 2.09
CA GLY A 1104 20.86 13.10 2.52
C GLY A 1104 20.68 12.08 1.41
N SER A 1105 21.21 12.35 0.23
CA SER A 1105 21.28 11.40 -0.87
C SER A 1105 22.73 11.02 -1.10
N LYS A 1106 23.06 9.76 -0.84
CA LYS A 1106 24.37 9.20 -1.20
C LYS A 1106 24.58 9.34 -2.71
N SER A 1107 25.74 9.87 -3.12
CA SER A 1107 26.09 9.98 -4.54
C SER A 1107 26.19 8.60 -5.19
N THR A 1108 25.68 8.46 -6.41
CA THR A 1108 25.91 7.26 -7.23
C THR A 1108 27.23 7.32 -8.00
N ASN A 1109 27.83 8.50 -8.12
CA ASN A 1109 29.15 8.67 -8.71
C ASN A 1109 30.23 8.39 -7.64
N PRO A 1110 31.07 7.33 -7.80
CA PRO A 1110 32.10 6.98 -6.83
C PRO A 1110 33.17 8.06 -6.66
N TYR A 1111 33.31 8.98 -7.63
CA TYR A 1111 34.24 10.12 -7.50
C TYR A 1111 33.87 11.07 -6.34
N HIS A 1112 32.59 11.12 -5.96
CA HIS A 1112 32.11 11.99 -4.88
C HIS A 1112 32.07 11.30 -3.52
N ILE A 1113 32.52 10.04 -3.46
CA ILE A 1113 32.55 9.22 -2.25
C ILE A 1113 34.00 9.08 -1.81
N VAL A 1114 34.28 9.43 -0.56
CA VAL A 1114 35.59 9.24 0.07
C VAL A 1114 35.47 8.05 1.01
N ALA A 1115 36.18 6.96 0.71
CA ALA A 1115 36.25 5.81 1.62
C ALA A 1115 37.14 6.15 2.83
N ASP A 1116 36.79 5.61 3.98
CA ASP A 1116 37.57 5.72 5.21
C ASP A 1116 38.97 5.11 5.07
N SER A 1117 39.98 5.75 5.68
CA SER A 1117 41.39 5.36 5.60
C SER A 1117 41.83 4.46 6.76
N GLY A 1118 40.94 4.20 7.72
CA GLY A 1118 41.13 3.38 8.90
C GLY A 1118 40.99 4.20 10.19
N ALA A 1119 41.07 3.51 11.32
CA ALA A 1119 40.79 4.10 12.63
C ALA A 1119 41.48 5.45 12.90
N GLY A 1120 40.68 6.49 13.10
CA GLY A 1120 41.12 7.81 13.56
C GLY A 1120 40.67 8.98 12.68
N ILE A 1121 41.48 10.05 12.69
CA ILE A 1121 41.11 11.32 12.04
C ILE A 1121 41.29 11.19 10.52
N GLU A 1122 40.20 11.44 9.81
CA GLU A 1122 40.14 11.54 8.37
C GLU A 1122 40.51 12.95 7.90
N THR A 1123 41.07 13.05 6.68
CA THR A 1123 41.53 14.34 6.13
C THR A 1123 41.21 14.46 4.64
N PHE A 1124 40.68 15.62 4.22
CA PHE A 1124 40.44 15.96 2.82
C PHE A 1124 40.85 17.41 2.53
N ASP A 1125 41.58 17.63 1.45
CA ASP A 1125 42.05 18.96 1.05
C ASP A 1125 41.07 19.63 0.07
N PHE A 1126 40.41 20.70 0.52
CA PHE A 1126 39.44 21.46 -0.26
C PHE A 1126 40.09 22.64 -0.99
N SER A 1127 40.16 22.56 -2.32
CA SER A 1127 40.71 23.61 -3.18
C SER A 1127 39.81 24.83 -3.19
N THR A 1128 40.33 25.97 -2.74
CA THR A 1128 39.57 27.22 -2.65
C THR A 1128 40.32 28.37 -3.34
N PRO A 1129 40.49 28.36 -4.67
CA PRO A 1129 41.19 29.45 -5.36
C PRO A 1129 40.33 30.74 -5.36
N GLU A 1130 40.98 31.90 -5.21
CA GLU A 1130 40.33 33.23 -5.10
C GLU A 1130 39.25 33.51 -6.18
N PRO A 1131 39.45 33.19 -7.48
CA PRO A 1131 38.44 33.46 -8.51
C PRO A 1131 37.13 32.70 -8.32
N SER A 1132 37.19 31.51 -7.71
CA SER A 1132 36.03 30.65 -7.49
C SER A 1132 35.45 30.80 -6.08
N PHE A 1133 36.27 31.25 -5.11
CA PHE A 1133 35.94 31.39 -3.69
C PHE A 1133 36.29 32.79 -3.16
N PRO A 1134 35.46 33.81 -3.47
CA PRO A 1134 35.65 35.16 -2.95
C PRO A 1134 35.46 35.23 -1.42
N ALA A 1135 35.84 36.36 -0.82
CA ALA A 1135 35.62 36.61 0.61
C ALA A 1135 34.13 36.44 0.96
N GLY A 1136 33.84 35.63 1.97
CA GLY A 1136 32.46 35.27 2.28
C GLY A 1136 32.30 34.15 3.29
N THR A 1137 31.05 33.91 3.65
CA THR A 1137 30.63 32.80 4.50
C THR A 1137 30.28 31.60 3.63
N TYR A 1138 30.77 30.43 4.03
CA TYR A 1138 30.44 29.15 3.41
C TYR A 1138 29.96 28.17 4.49
N LEU A 1139 29.09 27.25 4.12
CA LEU A 1139 28.76 26.10 4.97
C LEU A 1139 29.48 24.88 4.42
N LEU A 1140 30.16 24.15 5.30
CA LEU A 1140 30.74 22.85 5.02
C LEU A 1140 29.86 21.77 5.65
N ARG A 1141 29.66 20.65 4.97
CA ARG A 1141 28.89 19.50 5.45
C ARG A 1141 29.61 18.20 5.09
N ILE A 1142 29.68 17.29 6.05
CA ILE A 1142 30.11 15.91 5.83
C ILE A 1142 28.94 15.01 6.17
N GLU A 1143 28.62 14.09 5.26
CA GLU A 1143 27.69 13.00 5.49
C GLU A 1143 28.46 11.68 5.51
N CYS A 1144 28.26 10.88 6.55
CA CYS A 1144 28.87 9.57 6.75
C CYS A 1144 27.81 8.49 6.57
N TYR A 1145 28.04 7.62 5.60
CA TYR A 1145 27.24 6.46 5.26
C TYR A 1145 28.05 5.19 5.53
N ARG A 1146 27.36 4.05 5.64
CA ARG A 1146 28.02 2.76 5.60
C ARG A 1146 28.09 2.24 4.16
N ALA A 1147 29.18 1.57 3.82
CA ALA A 1147 29.41 0.93 2.53
C ALA A 1147 28.30 -0.08 2.25
N GLY A 1148 27.75 -0.03 1.03
CA GLY A 1148 26.62 -0.88 0.64
C GLY A 1148 25.27 -0.56 1.31
N GLN A 1149 25.20 0.44 2.21
CA GLN A 1149 23.95 0.91 2.81
C GLN A 1149 23.64 2.33 2.32
N SER A 1150 22.38 2.57 2.01
CA SER A 1150 21.88 3.90 1.59
C SER A 1150 20.92 4.51 2.62
N LEU A 1151 20.42 3.69 3.55
CA LEU A 1151 19.57 4.10 4.65
C LEU A 1151 20.41 4.40 5.87
N HIS A 1152 19.92 5.37 6.66
CA HIS A 1152 20.54 5.91 7.85
C HIS A 1152 21.92 6.51 7.58
N TYR A 1153 22.14 7.74 8.05
CA TYR A 1153 23.44 8.38 7.89
C TYR A 1153 23.67 9.39 8.99
N SER A 1154 24.92 9.73 9.19
CA SER A 1154 25.30 10.78 10.12
C SER A 1154 25.82 11.98 9.37
N GLN A 1155 25.66 13.16 9.95
CA GLN A 1155 26.13 14.38 9.32
C GLN A 1155 26.58 15.42 10.33
N HIS A 1156 27.54 16.23 9.93
CA HIS A 1156 27.96 17.40 10.69
C HIS A 1156 28.18 18.58 9.75
N GLN A 1157 27.90 19.78 10.24
CA GLN A 1157 28.06 21.02 9.49
C GLN A 1157 28.95 22.00 10.24
N ALA A 1158 29.79 22.71 9.51
CA ALA A 1158 30.61 23.78 10.04
C ALA A 1158 30.42 25.04 9.19
N LYS A 1159 30.23 26.18 9.86
CA LYS A 1159 30.27 27.48 9.19
C LYS A 1159 31.73 27.94 9.11
N ILE A 1160 32.18 28.31 7.91
CA ILE A 1160 33.53 28.83 7.71
C ILE A 1160 33.47 30.22 7.06
N PHE A 1161 34.45 31.05 7.38
CA PHE A 1161 34.60 32.37 6.77
C PHE A 1161 35.95 32.45 6.07
N ILE A 1162 35.94 32.69 4.76
CA ILE A 1162 37.15 32.89 3.97
C ILE A 1162 37.41 34.39 3.86
N GLN A 1163 38.58 34.84 4.31
CA GLN A 1163 39.07 36.20 4.13
C GLN A 1163 39.98 36.24 2.89
N ARG A 1164 39.84 37.26 2.03
CA ARG A 1164 40.65 37.46 0.82
C ARG A 1164 41.29 38.83 0.82
#